data_AF-W3VNN6-F1
#
_entry.id   AF-W3VNN6-F1
#
_cell.length_a   1.000
_cell.length_b   1.000
_cell.length_c   1.000
_cell.angle_alpha   90.00
_cell.angle_beta   90.00
_cell.angle_gamma   90.00
#
_symmetry.space_group_name_H-M   'P 1'
#
loop_
_entity.id
_entity.type
_entity.pdbx_description
1 polymer ?
#
loop_
_entity_poly.entity_id
_entity_poly.type
_entity_poly.pdbx_seq_one_letter_code
_entity_poly.pdbx_strand_id
1 'polypeptide(L)'
;MTEDEHHEDNELPPAGNPAEASNKDVPPAIAAFVERFYKLSDTPGIHEQYADECFIHDEERLRFQIGPMQPTNTRDGIVAWRQKGWEGVTRRKHVVNGVFISPKWDNEIMLDGSVEMDKNGSTLKFNWAGRMEFDAKSLEQGAPKIETYKVWLRGRALSVMCLALLSTSPRMDPPDQLRTALRRPKWQKQTQSEDPERGPSPREKLTFWFSEFRLANPSGGVGLCVQLSLEQERQRQRPAAGHRTCPAKVQQLLGCSASAIKSSTFACIPWLFVGPGSPSLNSSASERRASAHKIQNLWNHRRRTARELNGPRPKKQLARSACPTLAAFAVFPGVAAATMYNITSTMSLIALEEAFNIPSLAEQSAYQARLFVADGNGQAHADRLVDIHGERLAKMDKHGVAHTILSLTAPGIQDFDEPKAAAAAAREVNDWVHQQVQKNPKRFSAFASLSMHNPKDASDELRRCVKELGFVGALVNDNQRLPNDEAAWYDLPEWDDFWSTVTELDVPFYLHPIAPKGEIHRRIYKDRAALIGPVLSFANNVSAHLLGMIVNGVFDRHPKLKIIVGHLGEHIPFDLWRINHWLEDVHKPRGAVSMKKTIRDYFNENIWVTTSGHFSTLTLKYVQDEIGVDRILFSIDYPYEKFEDACDWFKTLDGKFSAEDLAKISHENSQKLFPHLRS
;
A
#
# COMPACT_ATOMS: atom_id res chain seq x y z
N MET A 1 47.67 48.16 -13.89
CA MET A 1 48.44 48.94 -12.92
C MET A 1 47.46 49.43 -11.88
N THR A 2 47.44 48.90 -10.67
CA THR A 2 48.22 47.78 -10.08
C THR A 2 47.41 47.18 -8.93
N GLU A 3 47.77 45.96 -8.54
CA GLU A 3 47.65 45.29 -7.23
C GLU A 3 46.90 45.96 -6.05
N ASP A 4 46.37 45.24 -5.06
CA ASP A 4 45.89 43.85 -4.90
C ASP A 4 45.30 43.76 -3.48
N GLU A 5 44.17 43.08 -3.27
CA GLU A 5 43.84 42.39 -2.01
C GLU A 5 42.62 41.47 -2.21
N HIS A 6 42.62 40.31 -1.54
CA HIS A 6 41.67 39.23 -1.82
C HIS A 6 40.33 39.41 -1.10
N HIS A 7 39.23 39.11 -1.80
CA HIS A 7 38.00 38.69 -1.13
C HIS A 7 38.14 37.23 -0.68
N GLU A 8 37.91 36.97 0.61
CA GLU A 8 37.71 35.61 1.10
C GLU A 8 36.27 35.16 0.79
N ASP A 9 36.12 34.21 -0.13
CA ASP A 9 34.87 33.49 -0.30
C ASP A 9 34.64 32.55 0.90
N ASN A 10 33.47 32.65 1.51
CA ASN A 10 33.12 31.89 2.72
C ASN A 10 32.63 30.49 2.32
N GLU A 11 33.56 29.65 1.82
CA GLU A 11 33.27 28.28 1.42
C GLU A 11 32.70 27.46 2.59
N LEU A 12 31.69 26.64 2.30
CA LEU A 12 31.24 25.61 3.23
C LEU A 12 32.40 24.64 3.50
N PRO A 13 32.60 24.18 4.76
CA PRO A 13 33.69 23.26 5.07
C PRO A 13 33.58 22.01 4.19
N PRO A 14 34.66 21.57 3.52
CA PRO A 14 34.59 20.45 2.59
C PRO A 14 34.14 19.20 3.34
N ALA A 15 33.18 18.47 2.74
CA ALA A 15 32.62 17.27 3.33
C ALA A 15 33.73 16.26 3.62
N GLY A 16 34.04 16.07 4.91
CA GLY A 16 35.15 15.23 5.36
C GLY A 16 35.01 13.81 4.85
N ASN A 17 36.10 13.26 4.29
CA ASN A 17 36.12 11.91 3.73
C ASN A 17 35.69 10.87 4.78
N PRO A 18 34.56 10.14 4.59
CA PRO A 18 34.06 9.18 5.59
C PRO A 18 35.05 8.07 5.96
N ALA A 19 36.02 7.78 5.10
CA ALA A 19 37.10 6.82 5.35
C ALA A 19 38.07 7.25 6.48
N GLU A 20 38.19 8.55 6.76
CA GLU A 20 39.09 9.06 7.83
C GLU A 20 38.44 9.07 9.21
N ALA A 21 37.12 8.96 9.28
CA ALA A 21 36.35 8.92 10.52
C ALA A 21 36.21 7.50 11.11
N SER A 22 36.18 6.46 10.27
CA SER A 22 35.84 5.08 10.68
C SER A 22 36.98 4.29 11.33
N ASN A 23 38.23 4.53 10.94
CA ASN A 23 39.33 3.59 11.22
C ASN A 23 40.12 3.84 12.53
N LYS A 24 39.78 4.85 13.34
CA LYS A 24 40.65 5.31 14.44
C LYS A 24 40.74 4.39 15.66
N ASP A 25 39.72 3.58 15.91
CA ASP A 25 39.63 2.73 17.12
C ASP A 25 39.87 1.23 16.84
N VAL A 26 40.15 0.85 15.59
CA VAL A 26 40.30 -0.56 15.17
C VAL A 26 41.52 -1.22 15.82
N PRO A 27 41.37 -2.34 16.55
CA PRO A 27 42.49 -3.04 17.17
C PRO A 27 43.59 -3.38 16.14
N PRO A 28 44.89 -3.10 16.41
CA PRO A 28 45.96 -3.28 15.43
C PRO A 28 46.05 -4.69 14.82
N ALA A 29 45.73 -5.73 15.60
CA ALA A 29 45.69 -7.11 15.12
C ALA A 29 44.59 -7.33 14.06
N ILE A 30 43.43 -6.69 14.21
CA ILE A 30 42.31 -6.72 13.27
C ILE A 30 42.62 -5.87 12.03
N ALA A 31 43.14 -4.65 12.20
CA ALA A 31 43.54 -3.80 11.07
C ALA A 31 44.58 -4.50 10.18
N ALA A 32 45.63 -5.04 10.78
CA ALA A 32 46.65 -5.82 10.06
C ALA A 32 46.10 -7.13 9.49
N PHE A 33 45.10 -7.76 10.12
CA PHE A 33 44.41 -8.91 9.53
C PHE A 33 43.64 -8.52 8.27
N VAL A 34 42.84 -7.45 8.31
CA VAL A 34 42.01 -7.01 7.16
C VAL A 34 42.87 -6.66 5.95
N GLU A 35 44.01 -6.00 6.14
CA GLU A 35 44.97 -5.73 5.06
C GLU A 35 45.52 -7.04 4.44
N ARG A 36 46.02 -7.96 5.28
CA ARG A 36 46.51 -9.27 4.82
C ARG A 36 45.42 -10.08 4.13
N PHE A 37 44.21 -10.08 4.67
CA PHE A 37 43.06 -10.82 4.16
C PHE A 37 42.70 -10.40 2.73
N TYR A 38 42.59 -9.09 2.45
CA TYR A 38 42.28 -8.64 1.09
C TYR A 38 43.47 -8.78 0.13
N LYS A 39 44.71 -8.63 0.61
CA LYS A 39 45.92 -8.97 -0.18
C LYS A 39 45.97 -10.47 -0.56
N LEU A 40 45.66 -11.36 0.37
CA LEU A 40 45.51 -12.79 0.12
C LEU A 40 44.31 -13.07 -0.79
N SER A 41 43.21 -12.34 -0.66
CA SER A 41 42.03 -12.45 -1.53
C SER A 41 42.39 -12.11 -2.99
N ASP A 42 43.13 -11.02 -3.22
CA ASP A 42 43.43 -10.48 -4.55
C ASP A 42 44.62 -11.13 -5.26
N THR A 43 45.31 -12.07 -4.60
CA THR A 43 46.36 -12.85 -5.24
C THR A 43 45.78 -14.12 -5.89
N PRO A 44 45.87 -14.32 -7.22
CA PRO A 44 45.39 -15.55 -7.86
C PRO A 44 46.21 -16.77 -7.41
N GLY A 45 45.66 -17.98 -7.57
CA GLY A 45 46.38 -19.24 -7.35
C GLY A 45 46.58 -19.68 -5.89
N ILE A 46 46.60 -18.78 -4.91
CA ILE A 46 46.80 -19.13 -3.49
C ILE A 46 45.49 -19.47 -2.75
N HIS A 47 44.75 -20.48 -3.26
CA HIS A 47 43.39 -20.77 -2.78
C HIS A 47 43.36 -21.41 -1.40
N GLU A 48 44.27 -22.35 -1.20
CA GLU A 48 44.48 -23.15 0.00
C GLU A 48 44.99 -22.23 1.12
N GLN A 49 46.05 -21.46 0.86
CA GLN A 49 46.62 -20.48 1.79
C GLN A 49 45.58 -19.49 2.31
N TYR A 50 44.69 -18.98 1.45
CA TYR A 50 43.61 -18.08 1.89
C TYR A 50 42.62 -18.78 2.83
N ALA A 51 42.28 -20.05 2.61
CA ALA A 51 41.45 -20.81 3.54
C ALA A 51 42.19 -21.10 4.86
N ASP A 52 43.46 -21.51 4.77
CA ASP A 52 44.29 -22.00 5.87
C ASP A 52 44.80 -20.88 6.79
N GLU A 53 45.09 -19.69 6.27
CA GLU A 53 45.52 -18.55 7.10
C GLU A 53 44.33 -17.75 7.66
N CYS A 54 43.24 -17.57 6.89
CA CYS A 54 42.20 -16.60 7.24
C CYS A 54 41.03 -17.16 8.06
N PHE A 55 40.78 -18.47 8.06
CA PHE A 55 39.57 -19.08 8.65
C PHE A 55 39.89 -20.14 9.69
N ILE A 56 38.94 -20.43 10.58
CA ILE A 56 38.97 -21.66 11.40
C ILE A 56 38.63 -22.88 10.56
N HIS A 57 38.91 -24.08 11.07
CA HIS A 57 38.61 -25.37 10.41
C HIS A 57 37.62 -26.22 11.25
N ASP A 58 36.81 -25.52 12.03
CA ASP A 58 35.76 -26.06 12.90
C ASP A 58 34.43 -25.96 12.16
N GLU A 59 33.95 -27.08 11.61
CA GLU A 59 32.78 -27.09 10.73
C GLU A 59 31.46 -26.82 11.46
N GLU A 60 31.42 -27.00 12.78
CA GLU A 60 30.25 -26.64 13.59
C GLU A 60 30.12 -25.13 13.72
N ARG A 61 31.23 -24.39 13.73
CA ARG A 61 31.25 -22.92 13.90
C ARG A 61 31.45 -22.11 12.61
N LEU A 62 32.28 -22.58 11.67
CA LEU A 62 32.62 -21.85 10.44
C LEU A 62 31.38 -21.50 9.60
N ARG A 63 31.22 -20.24 9.20
CA ARG A 63 30.14 -19.79 8.28
C ARG A 63 30.67 -18.82 7.23
N PHE A 64 30.83 -19.30 6.00
CA PHE A 64 31.23 -18.49 4.84
C PHE A 64 30.05 -18.31 3.88
N GLN A 65 29.70 -17.07 3.53
CA GLN A 65 28.63 -16.77 2.57
C GLN A 65 28.88 -15.46 1.81
N ILE A 66 28.83 -15.51 0.47
CA ILE A 66 29.01 -14.32 -0.39
C ILE A 66 27.75 -14.09 -1.23
N GLY A 67 27.02 -13.02 -0.95
CA GLY A 67 25.78 -12.65 -1.63
C GLY A 67 24.72 -13.76 -1.57
N PRO A 68 23.99 -14.04 -2.67
CA PRO A 68 22.97 -15.08 -2.73
C PRO A 68 23.54 -16.48 -3.01
N MET A 69 24.87 -16.66 -2.97
CA MET A 69 25.50 -17.96 -3.22
C MET A 69 25.25 -18.91 -2.03
N GLN A 70 25.29 -20.21 -2.30
CA GLN A 70 25.15 -21.23 -1.26
C GLN A 70 26.25 -21.05 -0.20
N PRO A 71 25.90 -21.04 1.09
CA PRO A 71 26.88 -20.92 2.16
C PRO A 71 27.71 -22.22 2.28
N THR A 72 28.88 -22.12 2.89
CA THR A 72 29.69 -23.27 3.29
C THR A 72 30.24 -23.11 4.69
N ASN A 73 30.47 -24.24 5.35
CA ASN A 73 31.05 -24.37 6.68
C ASN A 73 32.33 -25.22 6.67
N THR A 74 32.90 -25.53 5.50
CA THR A 74 34.08 -26.40 5.37
C THR A 74 35.24 -25.68 4.68
N ARG A 75 36.47 -26.04 5.05
CA ARG A 75 37.71 -25.49 4.43
C ARG A 75 37.69 -25.66 2.91
N ASP A 76 37.42 -26.87 2.44
CA ASP A 76 37.46 -27.20 1.01
C ASP A 76 36.32 -26.55 0.24
N GLY A 77 35.18 -26.26 0.90
CA GLY A 77 34.12 -25.42 0.34
C GLY A 77 34.57 -23.97 0.09
N ILE A 78 35.38 -23.39 0.99
CA ILE A 78 35.99 -22.06 0.77
C ILE A 78 37.00 -22.10 -0.36
N VAL A 79 37.85 -23.14 -0.43
CA VAL A 79 38.82 -23.35 -1.52
C VAL A 79 38.10 -23.44 -2.87
N ALA A 80 37.09 -24.32 -2.99
CA ALA A 80 36.30 -24.50 -4.21
C ALA A 80 35.52 -23.22 -4.61
N TRP A 81 34.93 -22.52 -3.64
CA TRP A 81 34.30 -21.21 -3.89
C TRP A 81 35.31 -20.21 -4.47
N ARG A 82 36.51 -20.14 -3.88
CA ARG A 82 37.56 -19.21 -4.32
C ARG A 82 38.14 -19.58 -5.67
N GLN A 83 38.28 -20.87 -5.98
CA GLN A 83 38.67 -21.35 -7.32
C GLN A 83 37.65 -20.89 -8.37
N LYS A 84 36.35 -21.17 -8.16
CA LYS A 84 35.28 -20.70 -9.07
C LYS A 84 35.21 -19.15 -9.15
N GLY A 85 35.47 -18.48 -8.03
CA GLY A 85 35.51 -17.01 -7.95
C GLY A 85 36.65 -16.35 -8.74
N TRP A 86 37.68 -17.11 -9.16
CA TRP A 86 38.79 -16.66 -10.00
C TRP A 86 38.70 -17.12 -11.47
N GLU A 87 37.76 -17.99 -11.84
CA GLU A 87 37.57 -18.44 -13.22
C GLU A 87 37.42 -17.25 -14.19
N GLY A 88 38.31 -17.13 -15.18
CA GLY A 88 38.28 -16.04 -16.17
C GLY A 88 38.62 -14.64 -15.63
N VAL A 89 39.06 -14.51 -14.36
CA VAL A 89 39.47 -13.25 -13.75
C VAL A 89 40.98 -13.06 -13.95
N THR A 90 41.39 -11.97 -14.61
CA THR A 90 42.81 -11.65 -14.86
C THR A 90 43.38 -10.65 -13.85
N ARG A 91 42.54 -9.79 -13.27
CA ARG A 91 42.89 -8.85 -12.20
C ARG A 91 41.73 -8.77 -11.21
N ARG A 92 42.03 -8.67 -9.92
CA ARG A 92 41.08 -8.25 -8.88
C ARG A 92 41.78 -7.30 -7.90
N LYS A 93 41.03 -6.32 -7.40
CA LYS A 93 41.47 -5.41 -6.34
C LYS A 93 40.26 -5.01 -5.49
N HIS A 94 40.28 -5.35 -4.21
CA HIS A 94 39.39 -4.79 -3.20
C HIS A 94 39.95 -3.45 -2.70
N VAL A 95 39.04 -2.58 -2.27
CA VAL A 95 39.33 -1.37 -1.49
C VAL A 95 38.37 -1.41 -0.30
N VAL A 96 38.90 -1.39 0.92
CA VAL A 96 38.10 -1.23 2.13
C VAL A 96 37.92 0.26 2.35
N ASN A 97 36.69 0.74 2.35
CA ASN A 97 36.34 2.14 2.54
C ASN A 97 36.24 2.50 4.04
N GLY A 98 35.87 1.53 4.88
CA GLY A 98 35.80 1.69 6.33
C GLY A 98 35.63 0.37 7.06
N VAL A 99 36.17 0.32 8.28
CA VAL A 99 36.05 -0.80 9.22
C VAL A 99 35.31 -0.28 10.46
N PHE A 100 34.26 -0.99 10.89
CA PHE A 100 33.41 -0.58 12.01
C PHE A 100 33.33 -1.70 13.04
N ILE A 101 33.72 -1.44 14.28
CA ILE A 101 33.64 -2.44 15.37
C ILE A 101 32.19 -2.53 15.85
N SER A 102 31.75 -3.74 16.20
CA SER A 102 30.46 -3.93 16.86
C SER A 102 30.48 -3.39 18.29
N PRO A 103 29.62 -2.43 18.68
CA PRO A 103 29.59 -1.87 20.04
C PRO A 103 29.02 -2.84 21.11
N LYS A 104 28.91 -4.12 20.77
CA LYS A 104 28.30 -5.18 21.57
C LYS A 104 29.15 -6.46 21.62
N TRP A 105 30.11 -6.63 20.70
CA TRP A 105 30.86 -7.88 20.53
C TRP A 105 32.30 -7.55 20.08
N ASP A 106 33.27 -7.70 20.98
CA ASP A 106 34.67 -7.30 20.76
C ASP A 106 35.38 -8.10 19.65
N ASN A 107 34.77 -9.20 19.20
CA ASN A 107 35.25 -10.07 18.11
C ASN A 107 34.50 -9.85 16.77
N GLU A 108 33.62 -8.86 16.66
CA GLU A 108 32.82 -8.61 15.44
C GLU A 108 33.17 -7.25 14.79
N ILE A 109 33.39 -7.27 13.48
CA ILE A 109 33.48 -6.06 12.65
C ILE A 109 32.50 -6.10 11.47
N MET A 110 31.98 -4.93 11.14
CA MET A 110 31.37 -4.63 9.85
C MET A 110 32.38 -3.94 8.94
N LEU A 111 32.26 -4.14 7.64
CA LEU A 111 33.14 -3.61 6.61
C LEU A 111 32.30 -2.93 5.52
N ASP A 112 32.77 -1.80 5.01
CA ASP A 112 32.33 -1.25 3.72
C ASP A 112 33.50 -1.22 2.74
N GLY A 113 33.22 -1.46 1.46
CA GLY A 113 34.25 -1.43 0.43
C GLY A 113 33.74 -1.43 -1.00
N SER A 114 34.70 -1.42 -1.92
CA SER A 114 34.47 -1.71 -3.33
C SER A 114 35.41 -2.81 -3.81
N VAL A 115 35.08 -3.44 -4.93
CA VAL A 115 35.94 -4.38 -5.63
C VAL A 115 35.89 -4.08 -7.11
N GLU A 116 37.06 -4.03 -7.73
CA GLU A 116 37.25 -3.91 -9.16
C GLU A 116 37.91 -5.20 -9.67
N MET A 117 37.38 -5.79 -10.74
CA MET A 117 37.94 -6.99 -11.35
C MET A 117 37.81 -6.98 -12.87
N ASP A 118 38.84 -7.47 -13.56
CA ASP A 118 38.76 -7.73 -14.99
C ASP A 118 38.44 -9.21 -15.18
N LYS A 119 37.26 -9.50 -15.74
CA LYS A 119 36.77 -10.88 -15.98
C LYS A 119 36.28 -11.03 -17.41
N ASN A 120 36.77 -12.06 -18.11
CA ASN A 120 36.39 -12.39 -19.49
C ASN A 120 36.48 -11.19 -20.47
N GLY A 121 37.47 -10.33 -20.31
CA GLY A 121 37.67 -9.13 -21.15
C GLY A 121 36.83 -7.90 -20.78
N SER A 122 36.06 -7.96 -19.68
CA SER A 122 35.28 -6.82 -19.17
C SER A 122 35.75 -6.41 -17.77
N THR A 123 35.96 -5.11 -17.54
CA THR A 123 36.16 -4.56 -16.19
C THR A 123 34.82 -4.40 -15.48
N LEU A 124 34.74 -4.93 -14.26
CA LEU A 124 33.57 -4.93 -13.41
C LEU A 124 33.91 -4.23 -12.09
N LYS A 125 33.05 -3.32 -11.63
CA LYS A 125 33.22 -2.62 -10.36
C LYS A 125 31.93 -2.66 -9.55
N PHE A 126 32.04 -3.09 -8.29
CA PHE A 126 30.91 -3.28 -7.38
C PHE A 126 31.25 -2.76 -5.98
N ASN A 127 30.27 -2.19 -5.29
CA ASN A 127 30.39 -1.91 -3.86
C ASN A 127 29.93 -3.13 -3.06
N TRP A 128 30.42 -3.30 -1.84
CA TRP A 128 30.07 -4.43 -0.99
C TRP A 128 30.12 -4.02 0.48
N ALA A 129 29.29 -4.67 1.30
CA ALA A 129 29.38 -4.63 2.75
C ALA A 129 29.74 -6.02 3.27
N GLY A 130 30.53 -6.10 4.34
CA GLY A 130 30.95 -7.35 4.97
C GLY A 130 30.62 -7.38 6.46
N ARG A 131 30.46 -8.59 7.00
CA ARG A 131 30.50 -8.92 8.43
C ARG A 131 31.60 -9.97 8.61
N MET A 132 32.58 -9.67 9.46
CA MET A 132 33.56 -10.63 9.95
C MET A 132 33.38 -10.81 11.46
N GLU A 133 33.36 -12.06 11.90
CA GLU A 133 33.31 -12.45 13.31
C GLU A 133 34.49 -13.38 13.56
N PHE A 134 35.37 -13.04 14.49
CA PHE A 134 36.62 -13.73 14.76
C PHE A 134 36.47 -14.79 15.86
N ASP A 135 37.22 -15.90 15.74
CA ASP A 135 37.39 -16.85 16.84
C ASP A 135 38.13 -16.17 17.99
N ALA A 136 37.50 -16.14 19.17
CA ALA A 136 38.00 -15.38 20.32
C ALA A 136 39.42 -15.79 20.74
N LYS A 137 39.78 -17.08 20.67
CA LYS A 137 41.10 -17.58 21.05
C LYS A 137 42.17 -17.14 20.05
N SER A 138 41.84 -17.12 18.76
CA SER A 138 42.72 -16.60 17.71
C SER A 138 42.99 -15.10 17.86
N LEU A 139 41.99 -14.34 18.32
CA LEU A 139 42.07 -12.91 18.59
C LEU A 139 42.92 -12.62 19.84
N GLU A 140 42.70 -13.35 20.95
CA GLU A 140 43.54 -13.33 22.16
C GLU A 140 45.01 -13.67 21.87
N GLN A 141 45.26 -14.61 20.94
CA GLN A 141 46.61 -15.02 20.52
C GLN A 141 47.28 -14.03 19.56
N GLY A 142 46.62 -12.92 19.18
CA GLY A 142 47.16 -11.93 18.26
C GLY A 142 47.26 -12.40 16.79
N ALA A 143 46.65 -13.54 16.46
CA ALA A 143 46.65 -14.14 15.13
C ALA A 143 45.20 -14.46 14.70
N PRO A 144 44.37 -13.43 14.40
CA PRO A 144 42.93 -13.61 14.21
C PRO A 144 42.60 -14.55 13.05
N LYS A 145 41.59 -15.39 13.25
CA LYS A 145 40.95 -16.25 12.24
C LYS A 145 39.45 -16.01 12.26
N ILE A 146 38.84 -15.99 11.07
CA ILE A 146 37.41 -15.75 10.92
C ILE A 146 36.62 -17.03 11.24
N GLU A 147 35.60 -16.87 12.09
CA GLU A 147 34.54 -17.84 12.35
C GLU A 147 33.35 -17.61 11.40
N THR A 148 32.83 -16.38 11.29
CA THR A 148 31.79 -16.03 10.31
C THR A 148 32.26 -14.94 9.36
N TYR A 149 32.19 -15.20 8.05
CA TYR A 149 32.32 -14.19 6.99
C TYR A 149 31.05 -14.15 6.14
N LYS A 150 30.37 -13.00 6.13
CA LYS A 150 29.23 -12.74 5.26
C LYS A 150 29.43 -11.46 4.46
N VAL A 151 29.15 -11.50 3.17
CA VAL A 151 29.26 -10.33 2.28
C VAL A 151 27.96 -10.09 1.52
N TRP A 152 27.55 -8.84 1.44
CA TRP A 152 26.41 -8.37 0.65
C TRP A 152 26.91 -7.48 -0.50
N LEU A 153 26.58 -7.83 -1.73
CA LEU A 153 26.95 -7.06 -2.92
C LEU A 153 25.93 -5.94 -3.15
N ARG A 154 26.42 -4.71 -3.39
CA ARG A 154 25.63 -3.51 -3.64
C ARG A 154 25.65 -3.15 -5.14
N GLY A 155 24.53 -2.63 -5.66
CA GLY A 155 24.38 -2.23 -7.07
C GLY A 155 24.00 -3.37 -8.03
N ARG A 156 24.22 -3.18 -9.35
CA ARG A 156 23.85 -4.13 -10.44
C ARG A 156 24.66 -5.45 -10.47
N ALA A 157 25.48 -5.73 -9.44
CA ALA A 157 26.40 -6.87 -9.38
C ALA A 157 25.71 -8.24 -9.55
N LEU A 158 24.53 -8.41 -8.96
CA LEU A 158 23.80 -9.68 -8.91
C LEU A 158 23.55 -10.27 -10.30
N SER A 159 23.12 -9.45 -11.26
CA SER A 159 22.76 -9.90 -12.61
C SER A 159 23.98 -10.44 -13.37
N VAL A 160 25.09 -9.69 -13.34
CA VAL A 160 26.30 -10.04 -14.11
C VAL A 160 27.00 -11.27 -13.52
N MET A 161 27.10 -11.36 -12.19
CA MET A 161 27.79 -12.47 -11.55
C MET A 161 27.00 -13.79 -11.63
N CYS A 162 25.66 -13.75 -11.54
CA CYS A 162 24.84 -14.94 -11.76
C CYS A 162 24.90 -15.44 -13.21
N LEU A 163 24.81 -14.55 -14.21
CA LEU A 163 24.93 -14.91 -15.63
C LEU A 163 26.30 -15.56 -15.94
N ALA A 164 27.38 -15.05 -15.37
CA ALA A 164 28.74 -15.55 -15.60
C ALA A 164 29.09 -16.86 -14.86
N LEU A 165 28.25 -17.33 -13.93
CA LEU A 165 28.50 -18.55 -13.12
C LEU A 165 27.54 -19.71 -13.44
N LEU A 166 26.55 -19.47 -14.31
CA LEU A 166 25.55 -20.44 -14.78
C LEU A 166 25.81 -20.93 -16.22
N SER A 167 26.74 -20.33 -16.97
CA SER A 167 26.99 -20.65 -18.38
C SER A 167 27.81 -21.93 -18.64
N THR A 168 28.15 -22.70 -17.60
CA THR A 168 28.98 -23.91 -17.69
C THR A 168 28.31 -25.09 -16.97
N SER A 169 27.34 -25.70 -17.63
CA SER A 169 26.94 -27.09 -17.40
C SER A 169 26.74 -27.76 -18.77
N PRO A 170 27.16 -29.03 -18.95
CA PRO A 170 26.98 -29.71 -20.23
C PRO A 170 25.50 -29.81 -20.60
N ARG A 171 25.18 -29.69 -21.88
CA ARG A 171 23.87 -30.10 -22.38
C ARG A 171 23.74 -31.61 -22.20
N MET A 172 22.73 -32.03 -21.44
CA MET A 172 22.23 -33.40 -21.47
C MET A 172 21.10 -33.43 -22.51
N ASP A 173 21.30 -34.16 -23.61
CA ASP A 173 20.25 -34.38 -24.59
C ASP A 173 19.16 -35.32 -24.02
N PRO A 174 17.88 -35.16 -24.42
CA PRO A 174 16.79 -35.95 -23.88
C PRO A 174 16.83 -37.41 -24.41
N PRO A 175 16.62 -38.43 -23.56
CA PRO A 175 16.54 -39.81 -24.03
C PRO A 175 15.26 -40.09 -24.84
N ASP A 176 15.42 -40.49 -26.09
CA ASP A 176 14.42 -41.29 -26.81
C ASP A 176 14.20 -42.61 -26.06
N GLN A 177 12.98 -42.88 -25.57
CA GLN A 177 12.32 -44.20 -25.51
C GLN A 177 10.88 -44.07 -24.96
N LEU A 178 9.89 -43.81 -25.83
CA LEU A 178 8.47 -43.96 -25.47
C LEU A 178 7.59 -44.50 -26.62
N ARG A 179 7.87 -45.73 -27.03
CA ARG A 179 6.92 -46.58 -27.76
C ARG A 179 6.93 -48.00 -27.18
N THR A 180 5.73 -48.51 -26.86
CA THR A 180 5.25 -49.92 -26.95
C THR A 180 4.43 -50.37 -25.71
N ALA A 181 3.46 -51.26 -25.95
CA ALA A 181 2.73 -52.11 -24.98
C ALA A 181 1.79 -51.44 -23.96
N LEU A 182 0.55 -51.17 -24.41
CA LEU A 182 -0.64 -51.32 -23.55
C LEU A 182 -0.78 -52.79 -23.08
N ARG A 183 -0.92 -53.03 -21.77
CA ARG A 183 -1.57 -54.22 -21.18
C ARG A 183 -1.88 -54.02 -19.69
N ARG A 184 -3.16 -54.16 -19.29
CA ARG A 184 -3.57 -54.32 -17.88
C ARG A 184 -3.53 -55.81 -17.51
N PRO A 185 -3.26 -56.16 -16.23
CA PRO A 185 -4.32 -56.85 -15.49
C PRO A 185 -4.43 -56.54 -13.99
N LYS A 186 -5.66 -56.68 -13.47
CA LYS A 186 -6.09 -57.17 -12.15
C LYS A 186 -5.26 -56.83 -10.89
N TRP A 187 -5.89 -56.08 -9.99
CA TRP A 187 -5.59 -56.14 -8.54
C TRP A 187 -6.25 -57.37 -7.90
N GLN A 188 -5.57 -58.04 -6.97
CA GLN A 188 -6.16 -59.01 -6.04
C GLN A 188 -6.27 -58.40 -4.64
N LYS A 189 -7.29 -58.84 -3.87
CA LYS A 189 -7.37 -58.56 -2.43
C LYS A 189 -6.51 -59.56 -1.66
N GLN A 190 -5.91 -59.10 -0.57
CA GLN A 190 -5.54 -59.96 0.56
C GLN A 190 -5.88 -59.23 1.87
N THR A 191 -6.22 -60.00 2.91
CA THR A 191 -6.82 -59.52 4.15
C THR A 191 -6.34 -60.35 5.34
N GLN A 192 -5.80 -59.70 6.37
CA GLN A 192 -5.50 -60.20 7.73
C GLN A 192 -4.77 -59.06 8.47
N SER A 193 -4.79 -58.93 9.80
CA SER A 193 -5.77 -59.32 10.84
C SER A 193 -5.29 -58.68 12.16
N GLU A 194 -6.18 -58.17 12.99
CA GLU A 194 -5.83 -57.61 14.31
C GLU A 194 -5.88 -58.67 15.41
N ASP A 195 -4.98 -58.59 16.39
CA ASP A 195 -5.23 -58.95 17.79
C ASP A 195 -4.23 -58.20 18.70
N PRO A 196 -4.59 -57.75 19.93
CA PRO A 196 -3.77 -56.82 20.73
C PRO A 196 -3.15 -57.45 21.99
N GLU A 197 -2.09 -56.82 22.55
CA GLU A 197 -1.93 -56.67 24.01
C GLU A 197 -0.77 -55.73 24.44
N ARG A 198 -0.77 -55.36 25.74
CA ARG A 198 0.31 -54.73 26.56
C ARG A 198 0.70 -53.25 26.33
N GLY A 199 0.35 -52.42 27.33
CA GLY A 199 1.28 -51.42 27.89
C GLY A 199 2.21 -52.05 28.95
N PRO A 200 3.03 -51.28 29.72
CA PRO A 200 2.83 -49.87 30.08
C PRO A 200 4.00 -48.91 29.71
N SER A 201 3.89 -47.69 30.24
CA SER A 201 4.78 -46.50 30.16
C SER A 201 6.23 -46.72 30.70
N PRO A 202 7.21 -45.79 30.50
CA PRO A 202 7.02 -44.34 30.24
C PRO A 202 8.00 -43.59 29.29
N ARG A 203 7.59 -42.37 28.94
CA ARG A 203 8.40 -41.18 28.54
C ARG A 203 9.65 -41.42 27.67
N GLU A 204 9.61 -40.98 26.40
CA GLU A 204 10.54 -39.91 25.98
C GLU A 204 10.06 -39.09 24.76
N LYS A 205 10.89 -38.12 24.34
CA LYS A 205 10.53 -36.94 23.53
C LYS A 205 10.17 -37.30 22.08
N LEU A 206 9.04 -36.80 21.58
CA LEU A 206 8.66 -36.88 20.17
C LEU A 206 9.29 -35.73 19.35
N THR A 207 10.34 -36.03 18.60
CA THR A 207 10.74 -35.26 17.41
C THR A 207 9.98 -35.78 16.20
N PHE A 208 9.18 -34.94 15.54
CA PHE A 208 8.59 -35.25 14.24
C PHE A 208 9.38 -34.57 13.11
N TRP A 209 9.74 -35.36 12.09
CA TRP A 209 10.29 -34.87 10.83
C TRP A 209 9.16 -34.60 9.82
N PHE A 210 9.42 -33.69 8.87
CA PHE A 210 8.55 -33.43 7.72
C PHE A 210 9.00 -34.24 6.49
N SER A 211 8.02 -34.69 5.70
CA SER A 211 8.14 -34.88 4.25
C SER A 211 6.76 -34.55 3.65
N GLU A 212 6.59 -33.35 3.10
CA GLU A 212 6.74 -33.07 1.66
C GLU A 212 5.80 -33.90 0.77
N PHE A 213 4.85 -33.21 0.15
CA PHE A 213 4.15 -33.64 -1.05
C PHE A 213 4.09 -32.46 -2.02
N ARG A 214 4.49 -32.65 -3.28
CA ARG A 214 4.38 -31.64 -4.34
C ARG A 214 3.24 -31.95 -5.31
N LEU A 215 2.82 -30.91 -6.03
CA LEU A 215 1.63 -30.83 -6.87
C LEU A 215 1.75 -31.65 -8.16
N ALA A 216 0.60 -32.14 -8.65
CA ALA A 216 0.37 -32.38 -10.07
C ALA A 216 -1.12 -32.12 -10.44
N ASN A 217 -1.32 -31.31 -11.47
CA ASN A 217 -2.55 -31.10 -12.24
C ASN A 217 -2.18 -31.42 -13.71
N PRO A 218 -3.06 -31.84 -14.65
CA PRO A 218 -4.02 -30.88 -15.26
C PRO A 218 -5.29 -31.43 -15.97
N SER A 219 -6.14 -30.49 -16.39
CA SER A 219 -6.90 -30.44 -17.68
C SER A 219 -8.18 -31.28 -17.94
N GLY A 220 -9.13 -30.64 -18.66
CA GLY A 220 -10.44 -31.19 -19.14
C GLY A 220 -11.57 -31.01 -18.13
N GLY A 221 -12.76 -30.45 -18.43
CA GLY A 221 -13.49 -30.36 -19.71
C GLY A 221 -14.12 -31.73 -20.03
N VAL A 222 -15.43 -31.98 -19.90
CA VAL A 222 -16.63 -31.22 -20.33
C VAL A 222 -17.70 -31.17 -19.21
N GLY A 223 -18.69 -30.28 -19.30
CA GLY A 223 -19.75 -30.10 -18.28
C GLY A 223 -21.05 -30.92 -18.48
N LEU A 224 -22.19 -30.23 -18.36
CA LEU A 224 -23.58 -30.72 -18.21
C LEU A 224 -24.03 -30.98 -16.75
N CYS A 225 -25.34 -30.96 -16.56
CA CYS A 225 -26.05 -30.86 -15.28
C CYS A 225 -27.10 -31.98 -15.18
N VAL A 226 -27.69 -32.18 -13.99
CA VAL A 226 -28.80 -33.13 -13.70
C VAL A 226 -28.27 -34.60 -13.66
N GLN A 227 -28.71 -35.53 -12.80
CA GLN A 227 -29.88 -35.58 -11.90
C GLN A 227 -29.55 -36.25 -10.55
N LEU A 228 -30.32 -35.94 -9.50
CA LEU A 228 -30.49 -36.84 -8.36
C LEU A 228 -31.48 -37.96 -8.74
N SER A 229 -31.17 -39.21 -8.39
CA SER A 229 -32.20 -40.22 -8.16
C SER A 229 -31.89 -40.98 -6.88
N LEU A 230 -32.93 -41.32 -6.12
CA LEU A 230 -32.82 -42.13 -4.92
C LEU A 230 -32.86 -43.62 -5.28
N GLU A 231 -32.14 -44.42 -4.52
CA GLU A 231 -32.46 -45.83 -4.30
C GLU A 231 -32.64 -45.98 -2.78
N GLN A 232 -33.78 -46.52 -2.33
CA GLN A 232 -34.10 -46.65 -0.90
C GLN A 232 -34.87 -47.96 -0.67
N GLU A 233 -34.27 -48.91 0.03
CA GLU A 233 -35.00 -50.06 0.55
C GLU A 233 -34.63 -50.41 2.01
N ARG A 234 -35.42 -51.28 2.64
CA ARG A 234 -35.67 -51.32 4.10
C ARG A 234 -35.53 -52.73 4.69
N GLN A 235 -35.76 -52.82 6.02
CA GLN A 235 -36.10 -54.01 6.84
C GLN A 235 -34.87 -54.73 7.45
N ARG A 236 -34.84 -55.30 8.68
CA ARG A 236 -35.75 -55.48 9.87
C ARG A 236 -34.82 -55.95 11.06
N GLN A 237 -35.08 -55.92 12.38
CA GLN A 237 -36.20 -55.49 13.26
C GLN A 237 -35.75 -55.39 14.77
N ARG A 238 -36.40 -54.54 15.58
CA ARG A 238 -36.95 -54.72 16.99
C ARG A 238 -36.27 -55.59 18.09
N PRO A 239 -36.61 -55.42 19.41
CA PRO A 239 -37.14 -54.26 20.17
C PRO A 239 -36.65 -54.11 21.66
N ALA A 240 -37.21 -53.09 22.37
CA ALA A 240 -37.40 -52.98 23.85
C ALA A 240 -36.18 -52.65 24.76
N ALA A 241 -36.30 -51.94 25.90
CA ALA A 241 -37.33 -51.00 26.41
C ALA A 241 -36.76 -50.16 27.61
N GLY A 242 -37.29 -48.96 27.90
CA GLY A 242 -36.89 -48.16 29.08
C GLY A 242 -37.51 -46.74 29.14
N HIS A 243 -37.87 -46.28 30.34
CA HIS A 243 -38.75 -45.13 30.64
C HIS A 243 -38.26 -43.68 30.34
N ARG A 244 -39.25 -42.79 30.04
CA ARG A 244 -39.59 -41.46 30.64
C ARG A 244 -38.47 -40.43 30.98
N THR A 245 -38.60 -39.12 30.76
CA THR A 245 -39.74 -38.26 30.31
C THR A 245 -39.26 -36.92 29.70
N CYS A 246 -40.13 -36.26 28.92
CA CYS A 246 -40.02 -34.86 28.43
C CYS A 246 -40.50 -33.84 29.52
N PRO A 247 -40.62 -32.49 29.32
CA PRO A 247 -40.79 -31.70 28.08
C PRO A 247 -39.95 -30.39 28.00
N ALA A 248 -40.15 -29.43 27.07
CA ALA A 248 -40.35 -29.44 25.60
C ALA A 248 -40.61 -27.99 25.11
N LYS A 249 -40.34 -27.67 23.83
CA LYS A 249 -41.15 -26.71 23.03
C LYS A 249 -40.80 -26.72 21.52
N VAL A 250 -41.69 -26.10 20.73
CA VAL A 250 -41.68 -25.90 19.27
C VAL A 250 -42.21 -27.06 18.42
N GLN A 251 -43.49 -26.92 18.03
CA GLN A 251 -44.02 -27.29 16.72
C GLN A 251 -44.26 -25.97 15.94
N GLN A 252 -43.99 -25.85 14.63
CA GLN A 252 -44.73 -26.44 13.49
C GLN A 252 -46.17 -25.88 13.36
N LEU A 253 -46.79 -25.72 12.17
CA LEU A 253 -46.50 -26.28 10.83
C LEU A 253 -47.22 -25.48 9.70
N LEU A 254 -47.02 -25.93 8.44
CA LEU A 254 -47.80 -25.70 7.21
C LEU A 254 -47.62 -24.35 6.47
N GLY A 255 -47.55 -24.34 5.12
CA GLY A 255 -47.39 -25.49 4.20
C GLY A 255 -47.77 -25.21 2.73
N CYS A 256 -47.25 -26.06 1.82
CA CYS A 256 -47.67 -26.27 0.41
C CYS A 256 -47.56 -25.07 -0.56
N SER A 257 -47.39 -25.25 -1.88
CA SER A 257 -46.87 -26.38 -2.69
C SER A 257 -46.54 -25.85 -4.10
N ALA A 258 -45.64 -26.52 -4.85
CA ALA A 258 -45.17 -26.02 -6.15
C ALA A 258 -45.96 -26.54 -7.37
N SER A 259 -46.15 -25.66 -8.36
CA SER A 259 -46.43 -25.94 -9.78
C SER A 259 -45.98 -24.71 -10.59
N ALA A 260 -45.03 -24.79 -11.54
CA ALA A 260 -45.06 -25.43 -12.87
C ALA A 260 -45.75 -24.55 -13.94
N ILE A 261 -45.28 -24.38 -15.19
CA ILE A 261 -43.97 -24.65 -15.84
C ILE A 261 -43.96 -23.95 -17.23
N LYS A 262 -42.80 -23.47 -17.70
CA LYS A 262 -42.42 -23.13 -19.11
C LYS A 262 -43.36 -22.32 -20.05
N SER A 263 -42.79 -21.20 -20.54
CA SER A 263 -42.73 -20.78 -21.97
C SER A 263 -44.01 -20.27 -22.68
N SER A 264 -43.99 -19.37 -23.68
CA SER A 264 -42.89 -18.83 -24.53
C SER A 264 -43.13 -17.37 -25.00
N THR A 265 -42.03 -16.63 -25.23
CA THR A 265 -41.79 -15.62 -26.30
C THR A 265 -42.75 -14.44 -26.64
N PHE A 266 -42.09 -13.30 -26.89
CA PHE A 266 -42.41 -12.19 -27.85
C PHE A 266 -43.35 -11.03 -27.47
N ALA A 267 -43.07 -9.90 -28.14
CA ALA A 267 -43.88 -8.69 -28.37
C ALA A 267 -44.09 -7.66 -27.22
N CYS A 268 -43.08 -6.80 -27.06
CA CYS A 268 -43.14 -5.33 -27.30
C CYS A 268 -44.34 -4.45 -26.87
N ILE A 269 -43.94 -3.26 -26.39
CA ILE A 269 -44.59 -1.93 -26.47
C ILE A 269 -45.61 -1.55 -25.36
N PRO A 270 -45.57 -0.30 -24.82
CA PRO A 270 -46.14 0.01 -23.50
C PRO A 270 -47.37 0.92 -23.55
N TRP A 271 -48.17 0.95 -22.47
CA TRP A 271 -49.22 1.94 -22.25
C TRP A 271 -49.22 2.48 -20.82
N LEU A 272 -49.46 3.79 -20.69
CA LEU A 272 -49.79 4.47 -19.43
C LEU A 272 -51.28 4.25 -19.08
N PHE A 273 -51.66 4.45 -17.81
CA PHE A 273 -52.90 5.08 -17.28
C PHE A 273 -52.93 4.76 -15.76
N VAL A 274 -52.61 5.70 -14.85
CA VAL A 274 -53.49 6.72 -14.24
C VAL A 274 -54.67 6.15 -13.43
N GLY A 275 -54.38 5.61 -12.24
CA GLY A 275 -55.25 5.52 -11.02
C GLY A 275 -56.71 5.04 -11.15
N PRO A 276 -57.60 5.33 -10.17
CA PRO A 276 -57.36 5.66 -8.75
C PRO A 276 -58.17 4.74 -7.79
N GLY A 277 -58.09 4.94 -6.46
CA GLY A 277 -59.19 4.54 -5.54
C GLY A 277 -58.80 3.91 -4.20
N SER A 278 -59.22 4.54 -3.10
CA SER A 278 -59.37 3.95 -1.75
C SER A 278 -60.83 4.12 -1.30
N PRO A 279 -61.38 3.25 -0.42
CA PRO A 279 -61.37 3.51 1.04
C PRO A 279 -61.17 2.18 1.85
N SER A 280 -61.22 2.06 3.19
CA SER A 280 -61.63 2.87 4.35
C SER A 280 -60.76 2.49 5.59
N LEU A 281 -60.47 3.30 6.62
CA LEU A 281 -61.32 3.70 7.79
C LEU A 281 -62.12 2.51 8.38
N ASN A 282 -62.20 2.23 9.69
CA ASN A 282 -61.93 2.99 10.96
C ASN A 282 -61.66 1.98 12.12
N SER A 283 -61.26 2.33 13.36
CA SER A 283 -60.28 3.30 13.91
C SER A 283 -60.27 3.23 15.48
N SER A 284 -59.17 3.59 16.15
CA SER A 284 -59.13 3.97 17.58
C SER A 284 -57.92 4.86 17.89
N ALA A 285 -57.93 5.62 19.00
CA ALA A 285 -56.96 6.69 19.23
C ALA A 285 -56.72 7.06 20.70
N SER A 286 -55.50 7.51 21.00
CA SER A 286 -55.21 8.52 22.03
C SER A 286 -53.88 9.25 21.72
N GLU A 287 -53.74 10.48 22.25
CA GLU A 287 -52.49 11.24 22.43
C GLU A 287 -51.56 11.50 21.21
N ARG A 288 -51.98 12.47 20.37
CA ARG A 288 -51.09 13.60 19.99
C ARG A 288 -51.90 14.81 19.49
N ARG A 289 -51.57 16.01 19.95
CA ARG A 289 -52.17 17.30 19.52
C ARG A 289 -51.11 18.41 19.47
N ALA A 290 -51.45 19.50 18.76
CA ALA A 290 -50.73 20.77 18.68
C ALA A 290 -49.39 20.80 17.91
N SER A 291 -49.45 20.80 16.56
CA SER A 291 -48.70 21.75 15.69
C SER A 291 -49.01 21.55 14.20
N ALA A 292 -50.14 22.05 13.71
CA ALA A 292 -50.51 21.96 12.28
C ALA A 292 -51.52 23.06 11.86
N HIS A 293 -51.12 24.34 11.87
CA HIS A 293 -52.01 25.45 11.49
C HIS A 293 -51.29 26.70 10.96
N LYS A 294 -50.35 26.57 9.99
CA LYS A 294 -49.74 27.76 9.35
C LYS A 294 -49.18 27.66 7.91
N ILE A 295 -49.47 26.61 7.14
CA ILE A 295 -49.01 26.50 5.73
C ILE A 295 -50.19 26.35 4.75
N GLN A 296 -50.96 27.43 4.58
CA GLN A 296 -51.91 27.60 3.46
C GLN A 296 -52.03 29.07 3.00
N ASN A 297 -51.09 29.95 3.40
CA ASN A 297 -51.17 31.40 3.17
C ASN A 297 -49.92 32.04 2.53
N LEU A 298 -48.89 31.27 2.18
CA LEU A 298 -47.63 31.81 1.61
C LEU A 298 -47.63 31.99 0.09
N TRP A 299 -48.61 31.42 -0.64
CA TRP A 299 -48.64 31.52 -2.11
C TRP A 299 -49.30 32.80 -2.65
N ASN A 300 -50.17 33.43 -1.85
CA ASN A 300 -50.92 34.64 -2.26
C ASN A 300 -50.28 35.98 -1.81
N HIS A 301 -49.10 35.95 -1.19
CA HIS A 301 -48.46 37.15 -0.62
C HIS A 301 -47.18 37.62 -1.36
N ARG A 302 -46.98 37.19 -2.62
CA ARG A 302 -45.89 37.66 -3.51
C ARG A 302 -46.37 38.32 -4.82
N ARG A 303 -47.61 38.82 -4.85
CA ARG A 303 -48.19 39.63 -5.96
C ARG A 303 -48.90 40.90 -5.49
N ARG A 304 -48.24 41.66 -4.61
CA ARG A 304 -48.44 43.10 -4.30
C ARG A 304 -47.14 43.61 -3.65
N THR A 305 -47.00 44.94 -3.48
CA THR A 305 -45.79 45.63 -2.96
C THR A 305 -44.46 45.29 -3.66
N ALA A 306 -44.46 45.43 -4.98
CA ALA A 306 -43.27 45.74 -5.79
C ALA A 306 -43.60 46.84 -6.84
N ARG A 307 -44.34 47.86 -6.36
CA ARG A 307 -44.55 49.15 -7.02
C ARG A 307 -44.09 50.23 -6.03
N GLU A 308 -43.80 51.41 -6.55
CA GLU A 308 -43.34 52.59 -5.79
C GLU A 308 -41.94 52.45 -5.18
N LEU A 309 -40.92 52.58 -6.06
CA LEU A 309 -39.73 53.39 -5.78
C LEU A 309 -38.96 53.64 -7.09
N ASN A 310 -39.32 54.70 -7.83
CA ASN A 310 -38.41 55.52 -8.66
C ASN A 310 -39.14 56.69 -9.33
N GLY A 311 -38.49 57.86 -9.37
CA GLY A 311 -39.02 59.11 -9.92
C GLY A 311 -38.73 59.32 -11.43
N PRO A 312 -39.19 60.45 -12.01
CA PRO A 312 -39.22 60.66 -13.45
C PRO A 312 -37.89 61.10 -14.09
N ARG A 313 -37.75 60.87 -15.40
CA ARG A 313 -36.73 61.48 -16.28
C ARG A 313 -37.41 62.18 -17.49
N PRO A 314 -36.79 63.23 -18.08
CA PRO A 314 -37.50 64.20 -18.93
C PRO A 314 -37.60 63.83 -20.43
N LYS A 315 -38.42 64.59 -21.18
CA LYS A 315 -38.69 64.45 -22.63
C LYS A 315 -37.73 65.30 -23.50
N LYS A 316 -37.37 64.78 -24.69
CA LYS A 316 -37.04 65.46 -25.98
C LYS A 316 -37.10 64.35 -27.06
N GLN A 317 -38.01 64.33 -28.05
CA GLN A 317 -38.28 65.19 -29.22
C GLN A 317 -37.54 64.80 -30.53
N LEU A 318 -38.33 64.28 -31.49
CA LEU A 318 -38.28 64.34 -32.98
C LEU A 318 -36.98 64.07 -33.79
N ALA A 319 -37.03 63.01 -34.62
CA ALA A 319 -36.93 63.04 -36.11
C ALA A 319 -37.52 61.69 -36.65
N ARG A 320 -38.47 61.63 -37.60
CA ARG A 320 -38.32 61.65 -39.09
C ARG A 320 -37.14 60.76 -39.56
N SER A 321 -37.31 59.76 -40.45
CA SER A 321 -38.15 59.71 -41.67
C SER A 321 -38.40 58.30 -42.26
N ALA A 322 -39.37 58.22 -43.18
CA ALA A 322 -39.47 57.30 -44.34
C ALA A 322 -39.76 55.78 -44.14
N CYS A 323 -40.87 55.35 -44.75
CA CYS A 323 -41.13 54.01 -45.30
C CYS A 323 -40.51 53.94 -46.74
N PRO A 324 -40.43 52.79 -47.47
CA PRO A 324 -41.53 51.82 -47.61
C PRO A 324 -41.18 50.32 -47.58
N THR A 325 -42.26 49.55 -47.53
CA THR A 325 -42.43 48.09 -47.68
C THR A 325 -41.48 47.35 -48.63
N LEU A 326 -41.06 46.17 -48.20
CA LEU A 326 -41.04 44.96 -49.04
C LEU A 326 -41.45 43.75 -48.18
N ALA A 327 -42.37 42.92 -48.68
CA ALA A 327 -42.84 41.72 -47.99
C ALA A 327 -42.14 40.48 -48.55
N ALA A 328 -41.56 39.67 -47.68
CA ALA A 328 -40.99 38.37 -48.02
C ALA A 328 -41.26 37.37 -46.88
N PHE A 329 -41.53 36.12 -47.23
CA PHE A 329 -41.80 35.06 -46.24
C PHE A 329 -40.52 34.70 -45.47
N ALA A 330 -40.48 35.04 -44.19
CA ALA A 330 -39.50 34.48 -43.26
C ALA A 330 -39.97 33.10 -42.78
N VAL A 331 -39.26 32.06 -43.20
CA VAL A 331 -39.33 30.73 -42.56
C VAL A 331 -38.89 30.87 -41.09
N PHE A 332 -39.39 30.01 -40.20
CA PHE A 332 -38.86 29.87 -38.84
C PHE A 332 -37.75 28.79 -38.76
N PRO A 333 -36.46 29.18 -38.75
CA PRO A 333 -35.40 28.40 -38.11
C PRO A 333 -34.90 29.17 -36.88
N GLY A 334 -35.43 28.83 -35.68
CA GLY A 334 -35.16 29.60 -34.46
C GLY A 334 -35.09 28.81 -33.14
N VAL A 335 -35.30 27.50 -33.17
CA VAL A 335 -35.20 26.61 -31.99
C VAL A 335 -34.09 25.58 -32.23
N ALA A 336 -32.91 26.06 -32.62
CA ALA A 336 -31.75 25.24 -32.99
C ALA A 336 -30.40 25.94 -32.67
N ALA A 337 -30.37 26.75 -31.61
CA ALA A 337 -29.18 27.54 -31.21
C ALA A 337 -28.86 27.44 -29.69
N ALA A 338 -29.45 26.47 -28.98
CA ALA A 338 -29.26 26.27 -27.53
C ALA A 338 -28.57 24.93 -27.18
N THR A 339 -28.19 24.14 -28.17
CA THR A 339 -27.78 22.72 -27.98
C THR A 339 -26.43 22.38 -28.66
N MET A 340 -25.63 23.39 -29.00
CA MET A 340 -24.26 23.20 -29.52
C MET A 340 -23.21 24.15 -28.90
N TYR A 341 -23.50 24.73 -27.74
CA TYR A 341 -22.44 24.83 -26.72
C TYR A 341 -22.38 23.49 -26.01
N ASN A 342 -21.76 22.50 -26.67
CA ASN A 342 -21.10 21.43 -25.95
C ASN A 342 -19.96 22.10 -25.18
N ILE A 343 -20.24 22.49 -23.95
CA ILE A 343 -19.20 22.68 -22.95
C ILE A 343 -18.59 21.29 -22.78
N THR A 344 -17.52 21.01 -23.52
CA THR A 344 -16.56 19.98 -23.14
C THR A 344 -15.95 20.44 -21.83
N SER A 345 -16.67 20.19 -20.74
CA SER A 345 -16.18 20.37 -19.38
C SER A 345 -15.05 19.35 -19.25
N THR A 346 -13.84 19.81 -19.51
CA THR A 346 -12.62 19.04 -19.32
C THR A 346 -12.61 18.63 -17.86
N MET A 347 -12.94 17.37 -17.57
CA MET A 347 -13.13 16.89 -16.21
C MET A 347 -11.88 17.23 -15.41
N SER A 348 -12.05 18.19 -14.50
CA SER A 348 -10.97 18.74 -13.68
C SER A 348 -10.63 17.72 -12.62
N LEU A 349 -9.79 16.74 -12.92
CA LEU A 349 -9.39 15.73 -11.93
C LEU A 349 -8.51 16.39 -10.86
N ILE A 350 -8.84 16.17 -9.58
CA ILE A 350 -7.99 16.48 -8.44
C ILE A 350 -7.50 15.15 -7.87
N ALA A 351 -6.19 14.90 -7.92
CA ALA A 351 -5.57 13.66 -7.46
C ALA A 351 -4.76 13.93 -6.18
N LEU A 352 -4.77 13.02 -5.20
CA LEU A 352 -4.32 13.33 -3.83
C LEU A 352 -3.72 12.17 -3.03
N GLU A 353 -3.30 11.09 -3.70
CA GLU A 353 -2.37 10.09 -3.12
C GLU A 353 -1.07 10.09 -3.94
N GLU A 354 -0.55 11.27 -4.28
CA GLU A 354 0.44 11.41 -5.35
C GLU A 354 1.86 11.53 -4.80
N ALA A 355 2.47 10.37 -4.59
CA ALA A 355 3.75 10.20 -3.88
C ALA A 355 4.93 10.95 -4.52
N PHE A 356 5.79 11.53 -3.68
CA PHE A 356 7.10 12.07 -4.02
C PHE A 356 8.19 11.60 -3.04
N ASN A 357 9.45 11.87 -3.35
CA ASN A 357 10.54 11.87 -2.38
C ASN A 357 11.56 12.98 -2.69
N ILE A 358 12.36 13.36 -1.70
CA ILE A 358 13.41 14.37 -1.81
C ILE A 358 14.73 13.75 -2.31
N PRO A 359 15.60 14.51 -3.01
CA PRO A 359 16.86 13.99 -3.56
C PRO A 359 17.80 13.33 -2.54
N SER A 360 17.84 13.86 -1.31
CA SER A 360 18.65 13.34 -0.19
C SER A 360 18.23 11.94 0.27
N LEU A 361 16.99 11.51 -0.01
CA LEU A 361 16.46 10.19 0.34
C LEU A 361 16.26 9.28 -0.90
N ALA A 362 16.68 9.72 -2.09
CA ALA A 362 16.38 9.04 -3.35
C ALA A 362 16.99 7.63 -3.46
N GLU A 363 18.16 7.36 -2.86
CA GLU A 363 18.77 6.02 -2.86
C GLU A 363 17.95 5.01 -2.03
N GLN A 364 17.34 5.46 -0.92
CA GLN A 364 16.44 4.65 -0.09
C GLN A 364 15.18 4.25 -0.88
N SER A 365 14.57 5.21 -1.61
CA SER A 365 13.48 4.89 -2.54
C SER A 365 13.92 3.98 -3.68
N ALA A 366 15.10 4.18 -4.27
CA ALA A 366 15.62 3.33 -5.36
C ALA A 366 15.92 1.89 -4.91
N TYR A 367 16.02 1.63 -3.61
CA TYR A 367 15.99 0.28 -3.01
C TYR A 367 14.56 -0.21 -2.80
N GLN A 368 13.72 0.56 -2.09
CA GLN A 368 12.36 0.16 -1.70
C GLN A 368 11.42 -0.05 -2.92
N ALA A 369 11.54 0.77 -3.97
CA ALA A 369 10.77 0.65 -5.20
C ALA A 369 10.94 -0.72 -5.88
N ARG A 370 12.08 -1.41 -5.69
CA ARG A 370 12.32 -2.75 -6.27
C ARG A 370 11.44 -3.85 -5.68
N LEU A 371 10.76 -3.57 -4.57
CA LEU A 371 9.77 -4.47 -3.96
C LEU A 371 8.42 -4.41 -4.69
N PHE A 372 8.14 -3.32 -5.42
CA PHE A 372 6.82 -3.02 -5.98
C PHE A 372 6.84 -2.80 -7.51
N VAL A 373 8.00 -2.56 -8.12
CA VAL A 373 8.15 -2.26 -9.56
C VAL A 373 8.61 -3.50 -10.34
N ALA A 374 7.75 -3.98 -11.26
CA ALA A 374 7.82 -5.30 -11.87
C ALA A 374 9.00 -5.58 -12.84
N ASP A 375 9.70 -4.57 -13.33
CA ASP A 375 10.87 -4.71 -14.22
C ASP A 375 12.22 -4.61 -13.48
N GLY A 376 12.21 -4.37 -12.16
CA GLY A 376 13.41 -4.13 -11.36
C GLY A 376 14.08 -2.78 -11.59
N ASN A 377 13.50 -1.91 -12.42
CA ASN A 377 14.02 -0.57 -12.76
C ASN A 377 13.66 0.46 -11.68
N GLY A 378 13.98 0.14 -10.43
CA GLY A 378 13.72 0.99 -9.27
C GLY A 378 14.37 2.38 -9.35
N GLN A 379 15.36 2.58 -10.24
CA GLN A 379 15.90 3.90 -10.54
C GLN A 379 14.87 4.76 -11.27
N ALA A 380 14.32 4.30 -12.41
CA ALA A 380 13.35 5.10 -13.18
C ALA A 380 12.04 5.39 -12.40
N HIS A 381 11.72 4.59 -11.39
CA HIS A 381 10.64 4.91 -10.45
C HIS A 381 11.08 5.94 -9.38
N ALA A 382 12.29 5.81 -8.81
CA ALA A 382 12.85 6.83 -7.90
C ALA A 382 13.02 8.19 -8.59
N ASP A 383 13.40 8.22 -9.87
CA ASP A 383 13.50 9.43 -10.67
C ASP A 383 12.12 10.13 -10.80
N ARG A 384 11.03 9.37 -10.91
CA ARG A 384 9.64 9.89 -10.89
C ARG A 384 9.16 10.35 -9.52
N LEU A 385 9.67 9.76 -8.44
CA LEU A 385 9.38 10.22 -7.08
C LEU A 385 10.02 11.59 -6.83
N VAL A 386 11.22 11.85 -7.38
CA VAL A 386 11.87 13.17 -7.28
C VAL A 386 11.29 14.17 -8.30
N ASP A 387 10.76 13.71 -9.44
CA ASP A 387 10.13 14.59 -10.43
C ASP A 387 8.73 15.10 -10.03
N ILE A 388 8.63 16.41 -9.85
CA ILE A 388 7.36 17.14 -9.63
C ILE A 388 6.92 17.91 -10.89
N HIS A 389 7.82 18.26 -11.81
CA HIS A 389 7.58 19.31 -12.82
C HIS A 389 7.88 18.90 -14.28
N GLY A 390 8.40 17.70 -14.52
CA GLY A 390 8.72 17.13 -15.82
C GLY A 390 7.66 16.14 -16.32
N GLU A 391 7.94 14.83 -16.21
CA GLU A 391 7.03 13.74 -16.61
C GLU A 391 5.69 13.87 -15.87
N ARG A 392 5.72 14.17 -14.56
CA ARG A 392 4.50 14.31 -13.73
C ARG A 392 3.58 15.41 -14.26
N LEU A 393 4.09 16.63 -14.43
CA LEU A 393 3.30 17.78 -14.88
C LEU A 393 2.83 17.62 -16.33
N ALA A 394 3.68 17.09 -17.22
CA ALA A 394 3.29 16.79 -18.60
C ALA A 394 2.19 15.71 -18.67
N LYS A 395 2.20 14.71 -17.78
CA LYS A 395 1.12 13.72 -17.64
C LYS A 395 -0.16 14.33 -17.09
N MET A 396 -0.07 15.23 -16.09
CA MET A 396 -1.23 15.96 -15.58
C MET A 396 -1.94 16.74 -16.70
N ASP A 397 -1.18 17.49 -17.51
CA ASP A 397 -1.70 18.26 -18.64
C ASP A 397 -2.32 17.36 -19.73
N LYS A 398 -1.64 16.26 -20.09
CA LYS A 398 -2.13 15.27 -21.06
C LYS A 398 -3.47 14.65 -20.64
N HIS A 399 -3.67 14.40 -19.35
CA HIS A 399 -4.78 13.58 -18.85
C HIS A 399 -5.95 14.35 -18.23
N GLY A 400 -5.81 15.66 -18.00
CA GLY A 400 -6.85 16.50 -17.40
C GLY A 400 -6.77 16.61 -15.88
N VAL A 401 -5.62 16.30 -15.28
CA VAL A 401 -5.39 16.51 -13.84
C VAL A 401 -5.09 17.99 -13.60
N ALA A 402 -6.10 18.70 -13.11
CA ALA A 402 -6.04 20.13 -12.85
C ALA A 402 -5.12 20.41 -11.65
N HIS A 403 -5.22 19.60 -10.59
CA HIS A 403 -4.47 19.79 -9.35
C HIS A 403 -4.04 18.46 -8.73
N THR A 404 -2.86 18.46 -8.10
CA THR A 404 -2.27 17.32 -7.40
C THR A 404 -1.92 17.72 -5.97
N ILE A 405 -2.32 16.92 -4.98
CA ILE A 405 -1.83 17.04 -3.60
C ILE A 405 -0.69 16.02 -3.41
N LEU A 406 0.51 16.54 -3.15
CA LEU A 406 1.75 15.77 -3.02
C LEU A 406 1.92 15.21 -1.60
N SER A 407 2.43 13.98 -1.49
CA SER A 407 2.69 13.28 -0.22
C SER A 407 4.03 12.55 -0.22
N LEU A 408 4.69 12.44 0.94
CA LEU A 408 5.95 11.67 1.03
C LEU A 408 5.66 10.17 0.91
N THR A 409 6.32 9.53 -0.06
CA THR A 409 6.16 8.11 -0.36
C THR A 409 6.41 7.20 0.84
N ALA A 410 5.63 6.11 0.95
CA ALA A 410 5.85 5.10 1.97
C ALA A 410 7.24 4.45 1.84
N PRO A 411 7.92 4.14 2.96
CA PRO A 411 7.51 4.32 4.36
C PRO A 411 7.74 5.76 4.91
N GLY A 412 8.49 6.60 4.20
CA GLY A 412 8.77 7.98 4.61
C GLY A 412 9.33 8.08 6.04
N ILE A 413 8.77 9.00 6.83
CA ILE A 413 9.22 9.28 8.21
C ILE A 413 8.94 8.11 9.17
N GLN A 414 8.00 7.22 8.84
CA GLN A 414 7.62 6.08 9.70
C GLN A 414 8.66 4.95 9.74
N ASP A 415 9.72 5.02 8.91
CA ASP A 415 10.86 4.08 8.96
C ASP A 415 11.92 4.46 10.01
N PHE A 416 12.07 5.76 10.29
CA PHE A 416 13.01 6.27 11.28
C PHE A 416 12.57 5.84 12.67
N ASP A 417 13.48 5.27 13.46
CA ASP A 417 13.25 4.87 14.85
C ASP A 417 13.77 5.88 15.88
N GLU A 418 14.76 6.70 15.53
CA GLU A 418 15.23 7.76 16.41
C GLU A 418 14.36 9.03 16.25
N PRO A 419 13.68 9.51 17.33
CA PRO A 419 12.70 10.59 17.23
C PRO A 419 13.22 11.91 16.66
N LYS A 420 14.48 12.30 16.94
CA LYS A 420 15.03 13.58 16.46
C LYS A 420 15.40 13.52 14.98
N ALA A 421 15.99 12.42 14.52
CA ALA A 421 16.24 12.15 13.11
C ALA A 421 14.93 12.15 12.32
N ALA A 422 13.89 11.49 12.83
CA ALA A 422 12.56 11.50 12.24
C ALA A 422 11.95 12.91 12.17
N ALA A 423 12.07 13.71 13.24
CA ALA A 423 11.56 15.09 13.27
C ALA A 423 12.35 16.04 12.33
N ALA A 424 13.67 15.86 12.24
CA ALA A 424 14.52 16.61 11.31
C ALA A 424 14.20 16.28 9.85
N ALA A 425 14.09 14.98 9.51
CA ALA A 425 13.72 14.51 8.18
C ALA A 425 12.31 14.97 7.78
N ALA A 426 11.34 14.94 8.71
CA ALA A 426 10.00 15.48 8.47
C ALA A 426 10.04 16.95 8.07
N ARG A 427 10.82 17.77 8.79
CA ARG A 427 10.99 19.20 8.49
C ARG A 427 11.70 19.43 7.15
N GLU A 428 12.78 18.70 6.85
CA GLU A 428 13.49 18.78 5.56
C GLU A 428 12.54 18.46 4.39
N VAL A 429 11.76 17.39 4.49
CA VAL A 429 10.75 16.99 3.49
C VAL A 429 9.69 18.08 3.32
N ASN A 430 9.13 18.59 4.41
CA ASN A 430 8.08 19.61 4.39
C ASN A 430 8.60 20.92 3.76
N ASP A 431 9.79 21.38 4.14
CA ASP A 431 10.39 22.59 3.59
C ASP A 431 10.77 22.43 2.10
N TRP A 432 11.25 21.25 1.70
CA TRP A 432 11.54 20.95 0.29
C TRP A 432 10.29 20.92 -0.58
N VAL A 433 9.21 20.25 -0.15
CA VAL A 433 7.98 20.14 -0.96
C VAL A 433 7.22 21.46 -1.00
N HIS A 434 7.27 22.27 0.08
CA HIS A 434 6.79 23.66 0.03
C HIS A 434 7.49 24.47 -1.07
N GLN A 435 8.81 24.33 -1.22
CA GLN A 435 9.57 25.00 -2.28
C GLN A 435 9.19 24.50 -3.68
N GLN A 436 8.81 23.23 -3.86
CA GLN A 436 8.32 22.75 -5.16
C GLN A 436 6.89 23.27 -5.44
N VAL A 437 6.02 23.27 -4.42
CA VAL A 437 4.66 23.82 -4.50
C VAL A 437 4.68 25.30 -4.91
N GLN A 438 5.55 26.15 -4.33
CA GLN A 438 5.61 27.56 -4.70
C GLN A 438 6.06 27.82 -6.16
N LYS A 439 6.67 26.85 -6.86
CA LYS A 439 6.99 26.98 -8.30
C LYS A 439 5.75 26.85 -9.19
N ASN A 440 4.76 26.07 -8.78
CA ASN A 440 3.54 25.78 -9.55
C ASN A 440 2.28 25.72 -8.64
N PRO A 441 1.97 26.76 -7.84
CA PRO A 441 1.01 26.66 -6.73
C PRO A 441 -0.46 26.56 -7.16
N LYS A 442 -0.78 26.73 -8.45
CA LYS A 442 -2.10 26.45 -9.03
C LYS A 442 -2.31 24.98 -9.40
N ARG A 443 -1.22 24.20 -9.46
CA ARG A 443 -1.20 22.79 -9.91
C ARG A 443 -0.85 21.82 -8.78
N PHE A 444 -0.14 22.29 -7.76
CA PHE A 444 0.28 21.49 -6.63
C PHE A 444 -0.12 22.10 -5.29
N SER A 445 -0.51 21.22 -4.37
CA SER A 445 -0.54 21.43 -2.92
C SER A 445 0.27 20.30 -2.27
N ALA A 446 0.46 20.32 -0.95
CA ALA A 446 1.14 19.24 -0.24
C ALA A 446 0.46 18.89 1.08
N PHE A 447 0.64 17.63 1.48
CA PHE A 447 0.36 17.11 2.80
C PHE A 447 1.62 17.15 3.68
N ALA A 448 1.44 17.41 4.98
CA ALA A 448 2.51 17.36 5.96
C ALA A 448 2.98 15.92 6.19
N SER A 449 4.29 15.72 6.09
CA SER A 449 4.97 14.53 6.60
C SER A 449 5.32 14.75 8.06
N LEU A 450 5.01 13.80 8.93
CA LEU A 450 5.12 13.97 10.39
C LEU A 450 5.96 12.86 11.03
N SER A 451 6.74 13.21 12.05
CA SER A 451 7.33 12.24 12.98
C SER A 451 6.29 11.89 14.03
N MET A 452 5.81 10.65 14.01
CA MET A 452 4.72 10.17 14.85
C MET A 452 5.26 9.39 16.07
N HIS A 453 6.41 9.81 16.58
CA HIS A 453 6.99 9.31 17.85
C HIS A 453 6.35 9.94 19.09
N ASN A 454 5.79 11.14 18.95
CA ASN A 454 5.24 11.94 20.05
C ASN A 454 4.08 12.80 19.51
N PRO A 455 2.86 12.71 20.06
CA PRO A 455 1.71 13.50 19.61
C PRO A 455 1.95 15.00 19.66
N LYS A 456 2.76 15.51 20.60
CA LYS A 456 3.08 16.94 20.69
C LYS A 456 3.93 17.42 19.50
N ASP A 457 5.00 16.71 19.15
CA ASP A 457 5.91 17.17 18.10
C ASP A 457 5.29 17.00 16.70
N ALA A 458 4.45 15.97 16.52
CA ALA A 458 3.56 15.85 15.36
C ALA A 458 2.56 17.02 15.28
N SER A 459 2.00 17.47 16.41
CA SER A 459 1.08 18.63 16.47
C SER A 459 1.76 19.93 16.09
N ASP A 460 2.97 20.19 16.61
CA ASP A 460 3.71 21.43 16.35
C ASP A 460 4.15 21.53 14.89
N GLU A 461 4.66 20.44 14.30
CA GLU A 461 5.03 20.42 12.88
C GLU A 461 3.80 20.50 11.96
N LEU A 462 2.67 19.87 12.31
CA LEU A 462 1.43 20.03 11.56
C LEU A 462 0.90 21.48 11.60
N ARG A 463 0.96 22.13 12.77
CA ARG A 463 0.60 23.56 12.92
C ARG A 463 1.48 24.43 12.03
N ARG A 464 2.80 24.21 12.02
CA ARG A 464 3.74 24.91 11.14
C ARG A 464 3.39 24.70 9.66
N CYS A 465 3.22 23.45 9.23
CA CYS A 465 2.89 23.11 7.86
C CYS A 465 1.58 23.76 7.38
N VAL A 466 0.52 23.74 8.17
CA VAL A 466 -0.77 24.33 7.78
C VAL A 466 -0.77 25.86 7.87
N LYS A 467 -0.22 26.45 8.93
CA LYS A 467 -0.29 27.91 9.16
C LYS A 467 0.79 28.72 8.43
N GLU A 468 1.99 28.17 8.24
CA GLU A 468 3.13 28.87 7.64
C GLU A 468 3.40 28.40 6.21
N LEU A 469 3.42 27.09 5.97
CA LEU A 469 3.71 26.53 4.64
C LEU A 469 2.47 26.43 3.73
N GLY A 470 1.26 26.59 4.29
CA GLY A 470 -0.01 26.53 3.56
C GLY A 470 -0.41 25.12 3.11
N PHE A 471 -0.01 24.09 3.84
CA PHE A 471 -0.36 22.70 3.54
C PHE A 471 -1.82 22.41 3.86
N VAL A 472 -2.39 21.42 3.16
CA VAL A 472 -3.84 21.14 3.15
C VAL A 472 -4.25 19.98 4.07
N GLY A 473 -3.32 19.45 4.84
CA GLY A 473 -3.52 18.35 5.80
C GLY A 473 -2.22 17.63 6.14
N ALA A 474 -2.33 16.40 6.64
CA ALA A 474 -1.22 15.48 6.85
C ALA A 474 -1.38 14.20 6.01
N LEU A 475 -0.28 13.54 5.67
CA LEU A 475 -0.28 12.13 5.25
C LEU A 475 0.80 11.39 6.03
N VAL A 476 0.42 10.26 6.61
CA VAL A 476 1.26 9.42 7.46
C VAL A 476 1.17 7.98 7.00
N ASN A 477 2.33 7.33 6.88
CA ASN A 477 2.47 5.97 6.37
C ASN A 477 2.24 4.95 7.49
N ASP A 478 1.00 4.84 7.94
CA ASP A 478 0.55 3.92 9.00
C ASP A 478 1.36 4.15 10.31
N ASN A 479 1.53 3.13 11.13
CA ASN A 479 2.22 3.12 12.42
C ASN A 479 3.71 3.50 12.33
N GLN A 480 4.19 4.25 13.33
CA GLN A 480 5.58 4.70 13.45
C GLN A 480 6.44 3.60 14.07
N ARG A 481 7.54 3.20 13.43
CA ARG A 481 8.54 2.32 14.06
C ARG A 481 9.25 3.04 15.21
N LEU A 482 9.47 2.34 16.33
CA LEU A 482 10.12 2.85 17.54
C LEU A 482 11.51 2.21 17.79
N PRO A 483 12.37 2.79 18.67
CA PRO A 483 13.74 2.29 18.95
C PRO A 483 13.85 0.84 19.44
N ASN A 484 12.74 0.26 19.91
CA ASN A 484 12.63 -1.08 20.46
C ASN A 484 12.01 -2.10 19.47
N ASP A 485 11.88 -1.74 18.19
CA ASP A 485 11.15 -2.48 17.14
C ASP A 485 9.65 -2.73 17.43
N GLU A 486 9.07 -2.00 18.39
CA GLU A 486 7.63 -1.82 18.50
C GLU A 486 7.14 -0.75 17.51
N ALA A 487 5.83 -0.52 17.50
CA ALA A 487 5.19 0.46 16.62
C ALA A 487 4.15 1.28 17.40
N ALA A 488 4.16 2.61 17.20
CA ALA A 488 3.13 3.49 17.76
C ALA A 488 1.89 3.49 16.86
N TRP A 489 0.73 3.23 17.48
CA TRP A 489 -0.59 3.29 16.86
C TRP A 489 -1.34 4.51 17.41
N TYR A 490 -2.16 5.15 16.58
CA TYR A 490 -2.68 6.49 16.83
C TYR A 490 -4.10 6.50 17.42
N ASP A 491 -4.56 5.37 17.95
CA ASP A 491 -5.94 5.13 18.38
C ASP A 491 -6.18 5.26 19.90
N LEU A 492 -5.11 5.25 20.70
CA LEU A 492 -5.16 5.36 22.15
C LEU A 492 -5.23 6.83 22.64
N PRO A 493 -5.72 7.09 23.87
CA PRO A 493 -6.00 8.46 24.35
C PRO A 493 -4.81 9.42 24.40
N GLU A 494 -3.57 8.93 24.49
CA GLU A 494 -2.36 9.75 24.38
C GLU A 494 -2.29 10.56 23.06
N TRP A 495 -2.96 10.10 21.99
CA TRP A 495 -3.04 10.82 20.72
C TRP A 495 -4.13 11.91 20.66
N ASP A 496 -4.89 12.11 21.73
CA ASP A 496 -6.01 13.07 21.74
C ASP A 496 -5.56 14.54 21.54
N ASP A 497 -4.37 14.93 22.00
CA ASP A 497 -3.82 16.27 21.74
C ASP A 497 -3.48 16.49 20.26
N PHE A 498 -3.06 15.42 19.57
CA PHE A 498 -2.81 15.44 18.13
C PHE A 498 -4.13 15.51 17.34
N TRP A 499 -5.11 14.68 17.69
CA TRP A 499 -6.44 14.71 17.05
C TRP A 499 -7.20 16.02 17.32
N SER A 500 -7.01 16.61 18.50
CA SER A 500 -7.46 17.98 18.82
C SER A 500 -6.80 19.01 17.90
N THR A 501 -5.49 18.88 17.66
CA THR A 501 -4.75 19.77 16.74
C THR A 501 -5.21 19.63 15.29
N VAL A 502 -5.37 18.40 14.76
CA VAL A 502 -5.93 18.16 13.42
C VAL A 502 -7.32 18.82 13.29
N THR A 503 -8.16 18.65 14.32
CA THR A 503 -9.53 19.21 14.38
C THR A 503 -9.54 20.75 14.49
N GLU A 504 -8.64 21.37 15.25
CA GLU A 504 -8.51 22.82 15.38
C GLU A 504 -8.05 23.48 14.07
N LEU A 505 -7.19 22.79 13.33
CA LEU A 505 -6.71 23.22 12.02
C LEU A 505 -7.77 23.04 10.91
N ASP A 506 -8.84 22.28 11.18
CA ASP A 506 -9.92 21.86 10.25
C ASP A 506 -9.42 21.16 8.97
N VAL A 507 -8.23 20.57 9.01
CA VAL A 507 -7.64 19.80 7.90
C VAL A 507 -7.85 18.30 8.10
N PRO A 508 -7.87 17.48 7.04
CA PRO A 508 -7.86 16.03 7.17
C PRO A 508 -6.46 15.46 7.41
N PHE A 509 -6.46 14.24 7.93
CA PHE A 509 -5.29 13.37 8.07
C PHE A 509 -5.48 12.15 7.16
N TYR A 510 -4.52 11.89 6.28
CA TYR A 510 -4.50 10.75 5.38
C TYR A 510 -3.71 9.61 6.02
N LEU A 511 -4.34 8.47 6.23
CA LEU A 511 -3.73 7.27 6.76
C LEU A 511 -3.38 6.34 5.58
N HIS A 512 -2.13 6.46 5.11
CA HIS A 512 -1.57 5.72 3.98
C HIS A 512 -0.92 4.42 4.46
N PRO A 513 -0.88 3.33 3.67
CA PRO A 513 -0.25 2.09 4.09
C PRO A 513 1.29 2.11 4.22
N ILE A 514 1.81 1.09 4.91
CA ILE A 514 3.23 0.75 4.99
C ILE A 514 3.46 -0.75 4.77
N ALA A 515 4.66 -1.13 4.32
CA ALA A 515 5.06 -2.53 4.31
C ALA A 515 5.25 -3.04 5.76
N PRO A 516 4.69 -4.23 6.13
CA PRO A 516 4.85 -4.77 7.47
C PRO A 516 6.32 -5.01 7.81
N LYS A 517 6.68 -4.78 9.08
CA LYS A 517 8.03 -4.99 9.63
C LYS A 517 7.99 -5.97 10.82
N GLY A 518 9.13 -6.13 11.49
CA GLY A 518 9.25 -6.93 12.73
C GLY A 518 8.61 -8.32 12.68
N GLU A 519 7.86 -8.66 13.71
CA GLU A 519 7.20 -9.97 13.85
C GLU A 519 6.11 -10.23 12.81
N ILE A 520 5.37 -9.20 12.39
CA ILE A 520 4.29 -9.33 11.39
C ILE A 520 4.90 -9.79 10.05
N HIS A 521 5.97 -9.12 9.62
CA HIS A 521 6.76 -9.58 8.47
C HIS A 521 7.32 -10.98 8.69
N ARG A 522 8.05 -11.20 9.78
CA ARG A 522 8.77 -12.46 10.05
C ARG A 522 7.88 -13.70 10.08
N ARG A 523 6.64 -13.58 10.57
CA ARG A 523 5.71 -14.71 10.77
C ARG A 523 4.71 -14.91 9.63
N ILE A 524 4.23 -13.83 9.00
CA ILE A 524 3.15 -13.90 8.02
C ILE A 524 3.68 -13.78 6.58
N TYR A 525 4.52 -12.78 6.32
CA TYR A 525 4.84 -12.34 4.96
C TYR A 525 6.21 -12.77 4.44
N LYS A 526 7.20 -13.08 5.30
CA LYS A 526 8.57 -13.47 4.92
C LYS A 526 8.60 -14.52 3.82
N ASP A 527 7.90 -15.63 4.03
CA ASP A 527 7.86 -16.77 3.10
C ASP A 527 6.71 -16.63 2.06
N ARG A 528 6.13 -15.42 1.94
CA ARG A 528 5.02 -15.03 1.06
C ARG A 528 5.21 -13.61 0.52
N ALA A 529 6.45 -13.22 0.20
CA ALA A 529 6.83 -11.83 -0.06
C ALA A 529 5.99 -11.12 -1.14
N ALA A 530 5.43 -11.86 -2.11
CA ALA A 530 4.51 -11.33 -3.12
C ALA A 530 3.15 -10.84 -2.59
N LEU A 531 2.86 -11.02 -1.29
CA LEU A 531 1.71 -10.45 -0.59
C LEU A 531 2.05 -9.13 0.15
N ILE A 532 3.31 -8.70 0.11
CA ILE A 532 3.76 -7.41 0.64
C ILE A 532 3.42 -6.34 -0.41
N GLY A 533 2.80 -5.24 0.00
CA GLY A 533 2.33 -4.18 -0.88
C GLY A 533 0.81 -4.17 -1.09
N PRO A 534 0.32 -3.55 -2.17
CA PRO A 534 -1.11 -3.44 -2.50
C PRO A 534 -1.84 -4.78 -2.65
N VAL A 535 -1.11 -5.89 -2.86
CA VAL A 535 -1.68 -7.23 -3.03
C VAL A 535 -2.43 -7.72 -1.79
N LEU A 536 -1.99 -7.35 -0.58
CA LEU A 536 -2.65 -7.73 0.67
C LEU A 536 -2.19 -6.92 1.90
N SER A 537 -0.86 -6.74 2.09
CA SER A 537 -0.35 -6.31 3.39
C SER A 537 -0.68 -4.87 3.76
N PHE A 538 -0.81 -4.00 2.75
CA PHE A 538 -1.12 -2.58 2.91
C PHE A 538 -2.49 -2.39 3.57
N ALA A 539 -3.55 -2.82 2.88
CA ALA A 539 -4.92 -2.77 3.38
C ALA A 539 -5.11 -3.52 4.71
N ASN A 540 -4.41 -4.63 4.93
CA ASN A 540 -4.48 -5.37 6.20
C ASN A 540 -3.98 -4.57 7.42
N ASN A 541 -2.96 -3.73 7.27
CA ASN A 541 -2.47 -2.91 8.38
C ASN A 541 -3.34 -1.65 8.57
N VAL A 542 -3.63 -0.91 7.49
CA VAL A 542 -4.43 0.33 7.56
C VAL A 542 -5.85 0.05 8.06
N SER A 543 -6.47 -1.05 7.63
CA SER A 543 -7.79 -1.42 8.15
C SER A 543 -7.76 -1.75 9.64
N ALA A 544 -6.73 -2.45 10.13
CA ALA A 544 -6.56 -2.70 11.56
C ALA A 544 -6.36 -1.39 12.33
N HIS A 545 -5.61 -0.44 11.79
CA HIS A 545 -5.35 0.88 12.40
C HIS A 545 -6.63 1.73 12.47
N LEU A 546 -7.35 1.89 11.35
CA LEU A 546 -8.59 2.67 11.29
C LEU A 546 -9.72 2.03 12.12
N LEU A 547 -9.84 0.70 12.08
CA LEU A 547 -10.78 -0.01 12.97
C LEU A 547 -10.37 0.14 14.45
N GLY A 548 -9.08 0.20 14.76
CA GLY A 548 -8.56 0.58 16.07
C GLY A 548 -9.06 1.95 16.52
N MET A 549 -8.87 2.98 15.69
CA MET A 549 -9.36 4.34 15.95
C MET A 549 -10.88 4.40 16.19
N ILE A 550 -11.65 3.57 15.47
CA ILE A 550 -13.10 3.44 15.66
C ILE A 550 -13.40 2.77 17.02
N VAL A 551 -12.91 1.55 17.28
CA VAL A 551 -13.29 0.79 18.49
C VAL A 551 -12.74 1.40 19.78
N ASN A 552 -11.59 2.10 19.72
CA ASN A 552 -11.04 2.89 20.81
C ASN A 552 -11.67 4.29 20.92
N GLY A 553 -12.65 4.62 20.08
CA GLY A 553 -13.54 5.78 20.25
C GLY A 553 -12.91 7.14 19.96
N VAL A 554 -11.88 7.20 19.10
CA VAL A 554 -11.21 8.46 18.70
C VAL A 554 -12.23 9.45 18.15
N PHE A 555 -13.10 9.00 17.24
CA PHE A 555 -14.14 9.82 16.62
C PHE A 555 -15.23 10.30 17.61
N ASP A 556 -15.40 9.64 18.75
CA ASP A 556 -16.34 10.11 19.78
C ASP A 556 -15.75 11.13 20.76
N ARG A 557 -14.43 11.28 20.75
CA ARG A 557 -13.69 12.36 21.43
C ARG A 557 -13.47 13.53 20.48
N HIS A 558 -13.21 13.22 19.20
CA HIS A 558 -12.94 14.19 18.12
C HIS A 558 -13.98 14.07 16.99
N PRO A 559 -15.27 14.39 17.22
CA PRO A 559 -16.35 14.16 16.24
C PRO A 559 -16.28 15.00 14.95
N LYS A 560 -15.32 15.93 14.87
CA LYS A 560 -15.03 16.72 13.66
C LYS A 560 -13.76 16.24 12.93
N LEU A 561 -13.06 15.23 13.44
CA LEU A 561 -11.87 14.68 12.82
C LEU A 561 -12.21 14.17 11.42
N LYS A 562 -11.38 14.52 10.43
CA LYS A 562 -11.53 14.13 9.03
C LYS A 562 -10.39 13.18 8.68
N ILE A 563 -10.70 11.93 8.38
CA ILE A 563 -9.72 10.91 7.96
C ILE A 563 -9.92 10.57 6.49
N ILE A 564 -8.81 10.35 5.77
CA ILE A 564 -8.81 9.83 4.41
C ILE A 564 -8.02 8.52 4.39
N VAL A 565 -8.50 7.53 3.64
CA VAL A 565 -7.79 6.27 3.33
C VAL A 565 -7.82 5.97 1.84
N GLY A 566 -6.77 5.31 1.33
CA GLY A 566 -6.65 4.96 -0.08
C GLY A 566 -7.51 3.76 -0.49
N HIS A 567 -7.26 3.26 -1.70
CA HIS A 567 -7.58 1.89 -2.12
C HIS A 567 -9.06 1.50 -1.97
N LEU A 568 -9.98 2.45 -2.19
CA LEU A 568 -11.42 2.32 -1.95
C LEU A 568 -11.77 1.84 -0.53
N GLY A 569 -11.02 2.28 0.49
CA GLY A 569 -11.32 2.06 1.90
C GLY A 569 -10.66 0.83 2.52
N GLU A 570 -9.57 0.34 1.94
CA GLU A 570 -8.67 -0.65 2.57
C GLU A 570 -9.40 -1.91 3.05
N HIS A 571 -10.12 -2.57 2.14
CA HIS A 571 -11.06 -3.68 2.38
C HIS A 571 -12.32 -3.35 3.23
N ILE A 572 -12.34 -2.33 4.08
CA ILE A 572 -13.41 -2.12 5.08
C ILE A 572 -14.81 -2.05 4.44
N PRO A 573 -15.08 -1.31 3.35
CA PRO A 573 -16.40 -1.24 2.74
C PRO A 573 -17.04 -2.60 2.41
N PHE A 574 -16.25 -3.59 1.97
CA PHE A 574 -16.76 -4.92 1.59
C PHE A 574 -17.13 -5.80 2.79
N ASP A 575 -16.65 -5.46 3.97
CA ASP A 575 -16.95 -6.14 5.23
C ASP A 575 -17.77 -5.26 6.20
N LEU A 576 -18.22 -4.06 5.78
CA LEU A 576 -18.97 -3.11 6.63
C LEU A 576 -20.14 -3.79 7.36
N TRP A 577 -20.98 -4.55 6.65
CA TRP A 577 -22.08 -5.29 7.28
C TRP A 577 -21.61 -6.26 8.37
N ARG A 578 -20.53 -7.00 8.09
CA ARG A 578 -19.97 -8.00 9.02
C ARG A 578 -19.34 -7.34 10.25
N ILE A 579 -18.62 -6.24 10.06
CA ILE A 579 -17.97 -5.49 11.14
C ILE A 579 -19.04 -4.85 12.04
N ASN A 580 -20.01 -4.14 11.44
CA ASN A 580 -21.18 -3.57 12.09
C ASN A 580 -21.89 -4.62 12.96
N HIS A 581 -22.23 -5.79 12.39
CA HIS A 581 -22.89 -6.88 13.11
C HIS A 581 -22.08 -7.37 14.33
N TRP A 582 -20.77 -7.56 14.18
CA TRP A 582 -19.95 -8.11 15.27
C TRP A 582 -19.59 -7.11 16.37
N LEU A 583 -19.64 -5.81 16.09
CA LEU A 583 -19.45 -4.74 17.09
C LEU A 583 -20.77 -4.38 17.78
N GLU A 584 -21.86 -4.22 17.02
CA GLU A 584 -23.09 -3.56 17.47
C GLU A 584 -24.26 -4.52 17.77
N ASP A 585 -24.39 -5.66 17.08
CA ASP A 585 -25.45 -6.61 17.40
C ASP A 585 -24.99 -7.57 18.51
N VAL A 586 -23.82 -8.20 18.32
CA VAL A 586 -23.43 -9.39 19.10
C VAL A 586 -22.65 -9.05 20.39
N HIS A 587 -22.19 -7.81 20.59
CA HIS A 587 -21.62 -7.31 21.85
C HIS A 587 -20.63 -8.28 22.54
N LYS A 588 -19.55 -8.67 21.85
CA LYS A 588 -18.58 -9.64 22.39
C LYS A 588 -17.94 -9.14 23.71
N PRO A 589 -17.81 -9.97 24.76
CA PRO A 589 -17.19 -9.59 26.03
C PRO A 589 -15.65 -9.63 25.96
N ARG A 590 -15.05 -8.97 24.96
CA ARG A 590 -13.60 -8.92 24.74
C ARG A 590 -13.13 -7.49 24.53
N GLY A 591 -12.49 -6.92 25.56
CA GLY A 591 -12.03 -5.53 25.56
C GLY A 591 -13.15 -4.54 25.86
N ALA A 592 -12.77 -3.30 26.17
CA ALA A 592 -13.70 -2.18 26.34
C ALA A 592 -13.83 -1.45 24.99
N VAL A 593 -14.77 -1.89 24.15
CA VAL A 593 -15.18 -1.11 22.98
C VAL A 593 -15.74 0.22 23.46
N SER A 594 -15.14 1.31 22.99
CA SER A 594 -15.43 2.68 23.42
C SER A 594 -16.24 3.49 22.40
N MET A 595 -16.49 2.91 21.22
CA MET A 595 -17.30 3.52 20.15
C MET A 595 -18.77 3.73 20.58
N LYS A 596 -19.39 4.82 20.14
CA LYS A 596 -20.77 5.21 20.51
C LYS A 596 -21.75 5.24 19.34
N LYS A 597 -21.25 5.19 18.10
CA LYS A 597 -22.04 5.17 16.85
C LYS A 597 -21.78 3.89 16.06
N THR A 598 -22.54 3.67 15.00
CA THR A 598 -22.29 2.55 14.10
C THR A 598 -21.03 2.77 13.27
N ILE A 599 -20.40 1.71 12.76
CA ILE A 599 -19.27 1.88 11.83
C ILE A 599 -19.67 2.69 10.58
N ARG A 600 -20.93 2.54 10.11
CA ARG A 600 -21.45 3.31 8.98
C ARG A 600 -21.59 4.80 9.30
N ASP A 601 -21.91 5.18 10.53
CA ASP A 601 -21.98 6.60 10.92
C ASP A 601 -20.60 7.26 10.82
N TYR A 602 -19.52 6.59 11.27
CA TYR A 602 -18.17 7.15 11.14
C TYR A 602 -17.72 7.26 9.67
N PHE A 603 -18.15 6.37 8.77
CA PHE A 603 -17.96 6.55 7.32
C PHE A 603 -18.81 7.70 6.75
N ASN A 604 -20.06 7.86 7.23
CA ASN A 604 -20.95 8.95 6.81
C ASN A 604 -20.60 10.32 7.40
N GLU A 605 -19.78 10.39 8.46
CA GLU A 605 -19.41 11.63 9.17
C GLU A 605 -17.92 11.98 9.06
N ASN A 606 -17.00 11.05 9.33
CA ASN A 606 -15.58 11.36 9.60
C ASN A 606 -14.61 10.88 8.53
N ILE A 607 -14.93 9.81 7.80
CA ILE A 607 -13.99 9.14 6.88
C ILE A 607 -14.32 9.50 5.43
N TRP A 608 -13.30 9.58 4.59
CA TRP A 608 -13.36 9.61 3.13
C TRP A 608 -12.47 8.51 2.54
N VAL A 609 -12.82 8.01 1.37
CA VAL A 609 -12.01 7.01 0.64
C VAL A 609 -11.57 7.55 -0.72
N THR A 610 -10.46 7.07 -1.26
CA THR A 610 -10.00 7.47 -2.60
C THR A 610 -9.94 6.31 -3.59
N THR A 611 -9.82 6.62 -4.89
CA THR A 611 -9.74 5.63 -5.97
C THR A 611 -8.31 5.13 -6.29
N SER A 612 -7.31 5.50 -5.50
CA SER A 612 -5.90 5.09 -5.69
C SER A 612 -5.75 3.57 -5.84
N GLY A 613 -4.92 3.13 -6.80
CA GLY A 613 -4.69 1.71 -7.09
C GLY A 613 -5.92 0.87 -7.50
N HIS A 614 -7.13 1.43 -7.49
CA HIS A 614 -8.36 0.63 -7.45
C HIS A 614 -9.37 1.04 -8.53
N PHE A 615 -8.90 1.11 -9.78
CA PHE A 615 -9.63 1.55 -10.99
C PHE A 615 -10.72 0.57 -11.48
N SER A 616 -11.57 0.10 -10.57
CA SER A 616 -12.63 -0.89 -10.81
C SER A 616 -14.00 -0.21 -10.78
N THR A 617 -14.64 -0.14 -11.95
CA THR A 617 -16.01 0.38 -12.11
C THR A 617 -17.03 -0.32 -11.19
N LEU A 618 -16.89 -1.64 -11.03
CA LEU A 618 -17.80 -2.44 -10.20
C LEU A 618 -17.59 -2.16 -8.71
N THR A 619 -16.32 -2.05 -8.28
CA THR A 619 -15.97 -1.79 -6.89
C THR A 619 -16.36 -0.37 -6.47
N LEU A 620 -16.06 0.63 -7.31
CA LEU A 620 -16.47 2.02 -7.10
C LEU A 620 -17.99 2.12 -6.88
N LYS A 621 -18.79 1.42 -7.70
CA LYS A 621 -20.25 1.40 -7.52
C LYS A 621 -20.65 0.80 -6.17
N TYR A 622 -20.11 -0.37 -5.79
CA TYR A 622 -20.44 -0.99 -4.51
C TYR A 622 -20.11 -0.07 -3.32
N VAL A 623 -18.97 0.62 -3.36
CA VAL A 623 -18.57 1.56 -2.31
C VAL A 623 -19.49 2.80 -2.30
N GLN A 624 -19.87 3.34 -3.46
CA GLN A 624 -20.88 4.41 -3.54
C GLN A 624 -22.23 3.97 -2.95
N ASP A 625 -22.65 2.72 -3.16
CA ASP A 625 -23.90 2.18 -2.65
C ASP A 625 -23.87 1.91 -1.12
N GLU A 626 -22.70 1.71 -0.48
CA GLU A 626 -22.56 1.53 0.99
C GLU A 626 -22.26 2.83 1.77
N ILE A 627 -21.42 3.74 1.26
CA ILE A 627 -20.95 4.95 2.01
C ILE A 627 -21.34 6.29 1.36
N GLY A 628 -22.00 6.26 0.20
CA GLY A 628 -22.45 7.46 -0.51
C GLY A 628 -21.36 8.17 -1.31
N VAL A 629 -21.78 8.84 -2.40
CA VAL A 629 -20.88 9.51 -3.35
C VAL A 629 -20.11 10.69 -2.75
N ASP A 630 -20.70 11.39 -1.77
CA ASP A 630 -20.09 12.55 -1.10
C ASP A 630 -18.85 12.18 -0.23
N ARG A 631 -18.54 10.86 -0.14
CA ARG A 631 -17.43 10.27 0.64
C ARG A 631 -16.29 9.69 -0.20
N ILE A 632 -16.36 9.80 -1.53
CA ILE A 632 -15.38 9.22 -2.46
C ILE A 632 -14.62 10.34 -3.19
N LEU A 633 -13.28 10.21 -3.27
CA LEU A 633 -12.38 11.16 -3.91
C LEU A 633 -11.60 10.47 -5.05
N PHE A 634 -11.36 11.15 -6.16
CA PHE A 634 -10.42 10.67 -7.19
C PHE A 634 -8.97 10.72 -6.67
N SER A 635 -8.16 9.73 -7.02
CA SER A 635 -6.70 9.69 -6.86
C SER A 635 -6.09 8.60 -7.76
N ILE A 636 -4.78 8.71 -8.01
CA ILE A 636 -4.05 7.83 -8.94
C ILE A 636 -3.14 6.87 -8.18
N ASP A 637 -2.35 7.35 -7.20
CA ASP A 637 -1.13 6.68 -6.69
C ASP A 637 0.05 6.71 -7.69
N TYR A 638 0.29 7.87 -8.33
CA TYR A 638 1.50 8.05 -9.13
C TYR A 638 2.72 8.34 -8.23
N PRO A 639 3.85 7.61 -8.36
CA PRO A 639 4.29 6.87 -9.55
C PRO A 639 4.32 5.34 -9.42
N TYR A 640 3.57 4.75 -8.49
CA TYR A 640 3.36 3.29 -8.45
C TYR A 640 2.38 2.87 -9.56
N GLU A 641 1.28 3.60 -9.68
CA GLU A 641 0.30 3.50 -10.75
C GLU A 641 0.49 4.55 -11.85
N LYS A 642 -0.31 4.46 -12.91
CA LYS A 642 -0.19 5.29 -14.11
C LYS A 642 -1.40 6.20 -14.30
N PHE A 643 -1.12 7.44 -14.70
CA PHE A 643 -2.14 8.39 -15.17
C PHE A 643 -3.02 7.79 -16.27
N GLU A 644 -2.43 7.03 -17.20
CA GLU A 644 -3.16 6.30 -18.25
C GLU A 644 -4.23 5.38 -17.65
N ASP A 645 -3.84 4.48 -16.73
CA ASP A 645 -4.76 3.48 -16.17
C ASP A 645 -5.87 4.12 -15.32
N ALA A 646 -5.55 5.15 -14.52
CA ALA A 646 -6.52 5.86 -13.69
C ALA A 646 -7.44 6.81 -14.47
N CYS A 647 -6.85 7.70 -15.28
CA CYS A 647 -7.60 8.79 -15.92
C CYS A 647 -8.39 8.30 -17.13
N ASP A 648 -7.89 7.31 -17.89
CA ASP A 648 -8.66 6.73 -18.99
C ASP A 648 -9.75 5.79 -18.48
N TRP A 649 -9.55 5.07 -17.35
CA TRP A 649 -10.64 4.39 -16.64
C TRP A 649 -11.77 5.34 -16.25
N PHE A 650 -11.43 6.48 -15.61
CA PHE A 650 -12.42 7.44 -15.12
C PHE A 650 -13.28 8.00 -16.27
N LYS A 651 -12.68 8.27 -17.44
CA LYS A 651 -13.41 8.66 -18.66
C LYS A 651 -14.43 7.59 -19.11
N THR A 652 -14.18 6.30 -18.84
CA THR A 652 -15.17 5.25 -19.14
C THR A 652 -16.36 5.22 -18.18
N LEU A 653 -16.38 6.02 -17.11
CA LEU A 653 -17.50 6.06 -16.17
C LEU A 653 -18.68 6.92 -16.68
N ASP A 654 -18.46 7.73 -17.72
CA ASP A 654 -19.54 8.45 -18.41
C ASP A 654 -20.62 7.47 -18.91
N GLY A 655 -21.88 7.88 -18.80
CA GLY A 655 -23.05 7.04 -19.05
C GLY A 655 -23.26 5.86 -18.08
N LYS A 656 -22.33 5.57 -17.16
CA LYS A 656 -22.47 4.53 -16.11
C LYS A 656 -22.86 5.11 -14.75
N PHE A 657 -22.39 6.32 -14.46
CA PHE A 657 -22.70 7.13 -13.27
C PHE A 657 -23.40 8.42 -13.71
N SER A 658 -24.00 9.18 -12.78
CA SER A 658 -24.54 10.49 -13.15
C SER A 658 -23.42 11.53 -13.31
N ALA A 659 -23.68 12.58 -14.09
CA ALA A 659 -22.72 13.68 -14.24
C ALA A 659 -22.47 14.43 -12.92
N GLU A 660 -23.43 14.44 -11.99
CA GLU A 660 -23.26 14.96 -10.63
C GLU A 660 -22.31 14.07 -9.81
N ASP A 661 -22.52 12.75 -9.82
CA ASP A 661 -21.64 11.81 -9.11
C ASP A 661 -20.19 11.90 -9.59
N LEU A 662 -19.99 12.01 -10.91
CA LEU A 662 -18.66 12.13 -11.51
C LEU A 662 -18.01 13.49 -11.22
N ALA A 663 -18.76 14.58 -11.13
CA ALA A 663 -18.23 15.88 -10.69
C ALA A 663 -17.76 15.80 -9.23
N LYS A 664 -18.58 15.22 -8.34
CA LYS A 664 -18.26 15.00 -6.94
C LYS A 664 -16.98 14.20 -6.73
N ILE A 665 -16.88 13.02 -7.35
CA ILE A 665 -15.70 12.16 -7.23
C ILE A 665 -14.46 12.83 -7.83
N SER A 666 -14.57 13.45 -9.01
CA SER A 666 -13.40 14.05 -9.70
C SER A 666 -12.85 15.30 -9.00
N HIS A 667 -13.69 16.14 -8.41
CA HIS A 667 -13.24 17.38 -7.78
C HIS A 667 -14.14 17.99 -6.70
N GLU A 668 -15.47 17.98 -6.80
CA GLU A 668 -16.28 18.82 -5.89
C GLU A 668 -16.14 18.36 -4.43
N ASN A 669 -16.02 17.06 -4.17
CA ASN A 669 -15.75 16.53 -2.83
C ASN A 669 -14.38 17.00 -2.31
N SER A 670 -13.34 16.97 -3.15
CA SER A 670 -12.01 17.46 -2.82
C SER A 670 -12.01 18.97 -2.57
N GLN A 671 -12.67 19.77 -3.40
CA GLN A 671 -12.79 21.23 -3.21
C GLN A 671 -13.54 21.58 -1.91
N LYS A 672 -14.55 20.77 -1.54
CA LYS A 672 -15.30 20.90 -0.28
C LYS A 672 -14.50 20.46 0.95
N LEU A 673 -13.67 19.42 0.81
CA LEU A 673 -12.80 18.92 1.89
C LEU A 673 -11.56 19.80 2.11
N PHE A 674 -11.06 20.41 1.03
CA PHE A 674 -9.88 21.27 0.99
C PHE A 674 -10.23 22.69 0.50
N PRO A 675 -10.95 23.52 1.28
CA PRO A 675 -11.42 24.86 0.89
C PRO A 675 -10.29 25.90 0.66
N HIS A 676 -9.02 25.48 0.73
CA HIS A 676 -7.83 26.29 0.53
C HIS A 676 -6.97 25.84 -0.67
N LEU A 677 -7.46 24.89 -1.49
CA LEU A 677 -6.84 24.58 -2.79
C LEU A 677 -6.80 25.84 -3.66
N ARG A 678 -5.59 26.23 -4.06
CA ARG A 678 -5.32 27.44 -4.83
C ARG A 678 -5.71 27.22 -6.30
N SER A 679 -6.78 27.89 -6.75
CA SER A 679 -7.23 27.96 -8.15
C SER A 679 -6.50 29.02 -8.97
#